data_AF-A0A1B8UUE0-F1
#
_entry.id   AF-A0A1B8UUE0-F1
#
_cell.length_a   1.000
_cell.length_b   1.000
_cell.length_c   1.000
_cell.angle_alpha   90.00
_cell.angle_beta   90.00
_cell.angle_gamma   90.00
#
_symmetry.space_group_name_H-M   'P 1'
#
loop_
_entity.id
_entity.type
_entity.pdbx_description
1 polymer ?
#
loop_
_entity_poly.entity_id
_entity_poly.type
_entity_poly.pdbx_seq_one_letter_code
_entity_poly.pdbx_strand_id
1 'polypeptide(L)'
;MTTYRIDWKWKLIIVSFIIAVLYFCIDFVLMNSPHAAGQSRSNYYTAEKRQAVQDNVKMYKWARDERDASIRRAQKYIDLSYEELWSMITTQTLPRSYDVNEEMGSVIGGQKGPRDDRSSYEIDPVAQPWKVKDKSNGMMFPTNDFASYYRSGLDDKGGFDPKRADRKYLVNTLYPDKGTAFGVDDGSGYVDEKGNKYTFIAFYNHWVWSQWLTDALRSLREAYLYTGNEKYAYSGLILLDRVADVYPDMDVSVYRWEDGFKNAHGGTGQGKVLGSIAEVTLTEQLLLSYDAFLPVLQKKTAPYLPFLQKKADRYSLPSSKGTADSIKQNFENRIIRQIVPAVKKAQISGNFGSHQNVIALAAITLDQLPESAEWIQFALQSGQLERVAGGGWRISGGGVYDVLANRIDRDGYGDEASPEYNVTWLERMNSLADILDSYERVPSADLYKHPKVKKMFYAFLDLVMQGKDTPNIGDSGSIGKDNIWAKRDLVWRAFVKYRDPLFAQAAFLLNGNRTEGITNDLFQPKMEALLAQFRKVVQSQGSYKFKSINLTGYGYTALRHGDIEAWLYYGRNGTSHAHRDALNIGLYGFGLDMAPDLGYVTFADDNILRRRWESNTISHNTVVFNKEGQQPNSWVGIPRHYDDGKYAKLIDVEAPYAYEGADVYRRTFALIPIDDRLAYAVDFFRVKGAGEQVSSFHGMEGTVETGGLKLVEQKSGTYAGEQIPLADPAYSEQSKSGYNYLYNVRKDKDPIGQFYAEWKSAKSVSYNRTQVKPNLRVTMLGSYTDAAVAQGDPPQNKPGNPRRLDYLLTRRPGGESLFTSILEPFAKERTIKTIRRLSVTHEGTAVPEWEAMAIEVALQNGRKDTIICSLESNREYQLENGLSFKGFFGLTSMSSKGAKVQYAHDGTWLQNDGSKQESKSEAERLVGKVAGFTTGWSLDNRLELKFENMASFDVKKLVGATVYVDNHSVSSSNSAAVRNAAYTIKSVIKQEGSHVVVSLGNTTFIQQQIGDRFIYDIQAGQSFVIPLSQARQF
;
A
#
# COMPACT_ATOMS: atom_id res chain seq x y z
N MET A 1 3.63 -70.43 25.91
CA MET A 1 2.74 -69.25 25.89
C MET A 1 3.01 -68.50 24.60
N THR A 2 2.13 -68.71 23.61
CA THR A 2 2.33 -68.35 22.21
C THR A 2 1.81 -66.93 21.98
N THR A 3 2.71 -66.02 21.61
CA THR A 3 2.43 -64.62 21.28
C THR A 3 2.01 -64.52 19.81
N TYR A 4 0.77 -64.09 19.56
CA TYR A 4 0.33 -63.68 18.22
C TYR A 4 0.87 -62.28 17.92
N ARG A 5 1.86 -62.19 17.01
CA ARG A 5 2.27 -60.94 16.37
C ARG A 5 1.23 -60.59 15.29
N ILE A 6 0.51 -59.49 15.49
CA ILE A 6 -0.32 -58.89 14.44
C ILE A 6 0.60 -58.10 13.51
N ASP A 7 0.62 -58.50 12.24
CA ASP A 7 1.40 -57.93 11.14
C ASP A 7 1.07 -56.43 10.93
N TRP A 8 2.12 -55.61 10.72
CA TRP A 8 2.07 -54.19 10.37
C TRP A 8 1.05 -53.89 9.27
N LYS A 9 0.90 -54.80 8.29
CA LYS A 9 -0.02 -54.61 7.16
C LYS A 9 -1.48 -54.54 7.62
N TRP A 10 -1.83 -55.28 8.67
CA TRP A 10 -3.16 -55.22 9.28
C TRP A 10 -3.42 -53.90 10.02
N LYS A 11 -2.40 -53.31 10.66
CA LYS A 11 -2.55 -51.97 11.28
C LYS A 11 -2.80 -50.88 10.24
N LEU A 12 -2.13 -50.94 9.08
CA LEU A 12 -2.34 -50.00 7.98
C LEU A 12 -3.71 -50.18 7.31
N ILE A 13 -4.18 -51.42 7.17
CA ILE A 13 -5.53 -51.71 6.67
C ILE A 13 -6.58 -51.23 7.67
N ILE A 14 -6.39 -51.46 8.98
CA ILE A 14 -7.32 -50.99 10.03
C ILE A 14 -7.34 -49.46 10.10
N VAL A 15 -6.20 -48.78 10.02
CA VAL A 15 -6.15 -47.30 10.00
C VAL A 15 -6.78 -46.75 8.72
N SER A 16 -6.54 -47.37 7.56
CA SER A 16 -7.16 -46.95 6.30
C SER A 16 -8.68 -47.22 6.30
N PHE A 17 -9.13 -48.31 6.92
CA PHE A 17 -10.54 -48.64 7.09
C PHE A 17 -11.22 -47.71 8.10
N ILE A 18 -10.54 -47.34 9.19
CA ILE A 18 -11.03 -46.34 10.16
C ILE A 18 -11.11 -44.96 9.52
N ILE A 19 -10.12 -44.56 8.72
CA ILE A 19 -10.15 -43.29 7.96
C ILE A 19 -11.26 -43.34 6.91
N ALA A 20 -11.41 -44.44 6.17
CA ALA A 20 -12.49 -44.61 5.19
C ALA A 20 -13.87 -44.62 5.85
N VAL A 21 -14.03 -45.24 7.02
CA VAL A 21 -15.27 -45.22 7.82
C VAL A 21 -15.50 -43.85 8.45
N LEU A 22 -14.47 -43.11 8.86
CA LEU A 22 -14.60 -41.72 9.30
C LEU A 22 -15.01 -40.81 8.14
N TYR A 23 -14.43 -40.96 6.96
CA TYR A 23 -14.86 -40.26 5.75
C TYR A 23 -16.28 -40.64 5.36
N PHE A 24 -16.62 -41.93 5.39
CA PHE A 24 -17.98 -42.40 5.08
C PHE A 24 -18.99 -41.97 6.15
N CYS A 25 -18.61 -41.87 7.43
CA CYS A 25 -19.47 -41.35 8.49
C CYS A 25 -19.60 -39.83 8.44
N ILE A 26 -18.54 -39.10 8.04
CA ILE A 26 -18.60 -37.65 7.79
C ILE A 26 -19.49 -37.40 6.56
N ASP A 27 -19.29 -38.13 5.47
CA ASP A 27 -20.13 -38.08 4.27
C ASP A 27 -21.57 -38.51 4.58
N PHE A 28 -21.79 -39.53 5.40
CA PHE A 28 -23.15 -39.99 5.77
C PHE A 28 -23.84 -39.01 6.74
N VAL A 29 -23.12 -38.31 7.61
CA VAL A 29 -23.64 -37.22 8.47
C VAL A 29 -23.88 -35.94 7.65
N LEU A 30 -23.08 -35.69 6.61
CA LEU A 30 -23.29 -34.60 5.65
C LEU A 30 -24.43 -34.91 4.66
N MET A 31 -24.63 -36.18 4.29
CA MET A 31 -25.69 -36.64 3.37
C MET A 31 -27.06 -36.83 4.05
N ASN A 32 -27.10 -37.12 5.37
CA ASN A 32 -28.35 -37.26 6.14
C ASN A 32 -28.66 -36.08 7.05
N SER A 33 -27.88 -35.00 6.99
CA SER A 33 -28.42 -33.70 7.39
C SER A 33 -29.56 -33.39 6.42
N PRO A 34 -30.78 -33.02 6.89
CA PRO A 34 -31.85 -32.63 5.98
C PRO A 34 -31.26 -31.63 4.99
N HIS A 35 -31.49 -31.82 3.68
CA HIS A 35 -31.11 -30.85 2.64
C HIS A 35 -31.45 -29.46 3.19
N ALA A 36 -30.43 -28.76 3.68
CA ALA A 36 -30.65 -27.67 4.60
C ALA A 36 -31.33 -26.58 3.78
N ALA A 37 -32.54 -26.21 4.19
CA ALA A 37 -33.37 -25.23 3.50
C ALA A 37 -32.49 -24.05 3.03
N GLY A 38 -32.57 -23.71 1.75
CA GLY A 38 -31.77 -22.64 1.15
C GLY A 38 -31.93 -21.31 1.89
N GLN A 39 -31.07 -20.32 1.59
CA GLN A 39 -30.90 -19.08 2.37
C GLN A 39 -32.19 -18.57 3.05
N SER A 40 -32.25 -18.70 4.37
CA SER A 40 -33.39 -18.28 5.19
C SER A 40 -33.15 -16.95 5.90
N ARG A 41 -31.94 -16.38 5.80
CA ARG A 41 -31.56 -15.11 6.46
C ARG A 41 -30.49 -14.34 5.69
N SER A 42 -30.48 -13.02 5.86
CA SER A 42 -29.42 -12.12 5.35
C SER A 42 -28.17 -12.28 6.22
N ASN A 43 -27.02 -12.56 5.58
CA ASN A 43 -25.77 -12.89 6.27
C ASN A 43 -24.75 -11.74 6.23
N TYR A 44 -24.84 -10.83 5.26
CA TYR A 44 -24.01 -9.63 5.24
C TYR A 44 -24.64 -8.50 6.07
N TYR A 45 -25.91 -8.17 5.81
CA TYR A 45 -26.73 -7.21 6.56
C TYR A 45 -27.55 -7.92 7.64
N THR A 46 -26.85 -8.58 8.57
CA THR A 46 -27.44 -9.37 9.66
C THR A 46 -28.52 -8.60 10.43
N ALA A 47 -29.41 -9.33 11.11
CA ALA A 47 -30.45 -8.74 11.95
C ALA A 47 -29.86 -7.76 12.99
N GLU A 48 -28.69 -8.07 13.57
CA GLU A 48 -28.00 -7.19 14.51
C GLU A 48 -27.52 -5.89 13.85
N LYS A 49 -26.91 -5.96 12.65
CA LYS A 49 -26.50 -4.75 11.90
C LYS A 49 -27.70 -3.87 11.53
N ARG A 50 -28.82 -4.47 11.13
CA ARG A 50 -30.06 -3.72 10.82
C ARG A 50 -30.65 -3.06 12.06
N GLN A 51 -30.66 -3.76 13.18
CA GLN A 51 -31.09 -3.18 14.45
C GLN A 51 -30.17 -2.03 14.85
N ALA A 52 -28.85 -2.20 14.70
CA ALA A 52 -27.87 -1.15 14.95
C ALA A 52 -28.13 0.11 14.12
N VAL A 53 -28.47 -0.03 12.84
CA VAL A 53 -28.89 1.10 11.99
C VAL A 53 -30.08 1.85 12.60
N GLN A 54 -31.12 1.13 13.02
CA GLN A 54 -32.31 1.75 13.60
C GLN A 54 -31.97 2.49 14.91
N ASP A 55 -31.13 1.90 15.75
CA ASP A 55 -30.72 2.49 17.02
C ASP A 55 -29.83 3.72 16.79
N ASN A 56 -28.88 3.63 15.86
CA ASN A 56 -27.95 4.70 15.52
C ASN A 56 -28.67 5.90 14.87
N VAL A 57 -29.65 5.67 13.99
CA VAL A 57 -30.50 6.74 13.42
C VAL A 57 -31.31 7.46 14.51
N LYS A 58 -31.82 6.73 15.52
CA LYS A 58 -32.51 7.37 16.65
C LYS A 58 -31.55 8.20 17.49
N MET A 59 -30.33 7.71 17.71
CA MET A 59 -29.38 8.30 18.65
C MET A 59 -28.59 9.48 18.06
N TYR A 60 -28.13 9.39 16.82
CA TYR A 60 -27.14 10.33 16.26
C TYR A 60 -27.70 11.21 15.13
N LYS A 61 -27.33 12.51 15.15
CA LYS A 61 -27.74 13.45 14.09
C LYS A 61 -27.16 13.07 12.73
N TRP A 62 -25.85 12.77 12.65
CA TRP A 62 -25.21 12.40 11.39
C TRP A 62 -25.85 11.15 10.76
N ALA A 63 -26.32 10.21 11.58
CA ALA A 63 -27.03 9.01 11.13
C ALA A 63 -28.40 9.34 10.52
N ARG A 64 -29.15 10.30 11.11
CA ARG A 64 -30.39 10.84 10.52
C ARG A 64 -30.12 11.58 9.22
N ASP A 65 -29.09 12.40 9.19
CA ASP A 65 -28.71 13.16 8.00
C ASP A 65 -28.36 12.22 6.84
N GLU A 66 -27.64 11.12 7.12
CA GLU A 66 -27.31 10.09 6.13
C GLU A 66 -28.55 9.31 5.66
N ARG A 67 -29.45 8.93 6.59
CA ARG A 67 -30.76 8.37 6.23
C ARG A 67 -31.51 9.31 5.28
N ASP A 68 -31.62 10.59 5.61
CA ASP A 68 -32.37 11.56 4.81
C ASP A 68 -31.69 11.81 3.45
N ALA A 69 -30.36 11.78 3.41
CA ALA A 69 -29.60 11.82 2.16
C ALA A 69 -29.86 10.58 1.30
N SER A 70 -29.90 9.38 1.87
CA SER A 70 -30.22 8.15 1.15
C SER A 70 -31.63 8.18 0.55
N ILE A 71 -32.62 8.75 1.27
CA ILE A 71 -33.98 8.94 0.75
C ILE A 71 -33.96 9.85 -0.47
N ARG A 72 -33.26 11.00 -0.40
CA ARG A 72 -33.15 11.92 -1.54
C ARG A 72 -32.47 11.26 -2.74
N ARG A 73 -31.40 10.49 -2.53
CA ARG A 73 -30.72 9.74 -3.61
C ARG A 73 -31.64 8.69 -4.25
N ALA A 74 -32.45 8.01 -3.45
CA ALA A 74 -33.37 6.98 -3.91
C ALA A 74 -34.62 7.53 -4.61
N GLN A 75 -35.02 8.77 -4.33
CA GLN A 75 -36.29 9.34 -4.78
C GLN A 75 -36.46 9.28 -6.30
N LYS A 76 -35.41 9.65 -7.07
CA LYS A 76 -35.45 9.63 -8.54
C LYS A 76 -35.68 8.24 -9.15
N TYR A 77 -35.43 7.16 -8.40
CA TYR A 77 -35.71 5.79 -8.84
C TYR A 77 -37.08 5.30 -8.37
N ILE A 78 -37.59 5.84 -7.27
CA ILE A 78 -38.96 5.59 -6.78
C ILE A 78 -40.00 6.32 -7.63
N ASP A 79 -39.63 7.46 -8.21
CA ASP A 79 -40.49 8.21 -9.13
C ASP A 79 -40.70 7.48 -10.46
N LEU A 80 -39.87 6.47 -10.77
CA LEU A 80 -40.03 5.60 -11.93
C LEU A 80 -41.05 4.50 -11.65
N SER A 81 -41.88 4.22 -12.64
CA SER A 81 -42.77 3.06 -12.62
C SER A 81 -41.97 1.75 -12.67
N TYR A 82 -42.61 0.66 -12.22
CA TYR A 82 -42.05 -0.69 -12.36
C TYR A 82 -41.76 -1.06 -13.82
N GLU A 83 -42.55 -0.55 -14.77
CA GLU A 83 -42.33 -0.73 -16.20
C GLU A 83 -41.02 -0.08 -16.64
N GLU A 84 -40.81 1.18 -16.26
CA GLU A 84 -39.59 1.93 -16.59
C GLU A 84 -38.36 1.22 -16.01
N LEU A 85 -38.37 0.88 -14.71
CA LEU A 85 -37.29 0.15 -14.06
C LEU A 85 -36.96 -1.18 -14.77
N TRP A 86 -37.98 -1.98 -15.09
CA TRP A 86 -37.79 -3.27 -15.76
C TRP A 86 -37.22 -3.08 -17.19
N SER A 87 -37.66 -2.04 -17.90
CA SER A 87 -37.24 -1.78 -19.29
C SER A 87 -35.81 -1.25 -19.45
N MET A 88 -35.19 -0.79 -18.36
CA MET A 88 -33.83 -0.24 -18.38
C MET A 88 -32.75 -1.30 -18.64
N ILE A 89 -33.04 -2.58 -18.39
CA ILE A 89 -32.07 -3.66 -18.48
C ILE A 89 -32.12 -4.31 -19.87
N THR A 90 -31.01 -4.17 -20.60
CA THR A 90 -30.84 -4.66 -21.98
C THR A 90 -30.36 -6.12 -22.03
N THR A 91 -30.49 -6.78 -23.18
CA THR A 91 -30.01 -8.16 -23.41
C THR A 91 -28.65 -8.18 -24.10
N GLN A 92 -28.05 -9.38 -24.18
CA GLN A 92 -26.71 -9.59 -24.73
C GLN A 92 -26.52 -9.03 -26.15
N THR A 93 -27.55 -9.03 -27.01
CA THR A 93 -27.47 -8.58 -28.42
C THR A 93 -27.02 -7.14 -28.58
N LEU A 94 -27.19 -6.30 -27.55
CA LEU A 94 -26.72 -4.93 -27.59
C LEU A 94 -25.27 -4.85 -27.05
N PRO A 95 -24.31 -4.29 -27.82
CA PRO A 95 -22.93 -4.14 -27.37
C PRO A 95 -22.78 -3.23 -26.15
N ARG A 96 -21.63 -3.31 -25.49
CA ARG A 96 -21.20 -2.41 -24.41
C ARG A 96 -19.80 -1.90 -24.73
N SER A 97 -19.61 -0.59 -24.65
CA SER A 97 -18.30 0.06 -24.81
C SER A 97 -18.14 1.13 -23.73
N TYR A 98 -17.07 1.18 -22.96
CA TYR A 98 -16.86 2.24 -21.97
C TYR A 98 -16.50 3.58 -22.62
N ASP A 99 -16.11 3.54 -23.91
CA ASP A 99 -15.75 4.72 -24.71
C ASP A 99 -16.54 4.77 -26.03
N VAL A 100 -16.79 5.96 -26.54
CA VAL A 100 -17.36 6.17 -27.88
C VAL A 100 -16.28 5.94 -28.95
N ASN A 101 -15.10 6.55 -28.77
CA ASN A 101 -13.90 6.40 -29.61
C ASN A 101 -12.67 7.03 -28.92
N GLU A 102 -11.80 6.21 -28.30
CA GLU A 102 -10.62 6.67 -27.55
C GLU A 102 -9.57 7.41 -28.40
N GLU A 103 -9.47 7.08 -29.69
CA GLU A 103 -8.41 7.58 -30.57
C GLU A 103 -8.77 8.94 -31.16
N MET A 104 -10.01 9.09 -31.60
CA MET A 104 -10.50 10.27 -32.31
C MET A 104 -11.31 11.21 -31.41
N GLY A 105 -11.80 10.73 -30.27
CA GLY A 105 -12.60 11.51 -29.31
C GLY A 105 -13.96 11.93 -29.86
N SER A 106 -14.23 13.24 -29.86
CA SER A 106 -15.49 13.80 -30.37
C SER A 106 -15.60 13.69 -31.89
N VAL A 107 -16.78 13.28 -32.41
CA VAL A 107 -17.08 13.27 -33.87
C VAL A 107 -16.83 14.63 -34.52
N ILE A 108 -17.10 15.73 -33.81
CA ILE A 108 -16.95 17.09 -34.33
C ILE A 108 -15.76 17.82 -33.72
N GLY A 109 -15.52 17.63 -32.43
CA GLY A 109 -14.50 18.34 -31.65
C GLY A 109 -13.11 17.70 -31.69
N GLY A 110 -12.99 16.48 -32.21
CA GLY A 110 -11.76 15.67 -32.18
C GLY A 110 -11.31 15.33 -30.76
N GLN A 111 -10.06 14.89 -30.62
CA GLN A 111 -9.43 14.63 -29.33
C GLN A 111 -8.91 15.95 -28.74
N LYS A 112 -9.27 16.25 -27.49
CA LYS A 112 -8.74 17.41 -26.74
C LYS A 112 -8.05 16.92 -25.47
N GLY A 113 -6.72 16.83 -25.48
CA GLY A 113 -5.89 16.46 -24.31
C GLY A 113 -5.36 15.02 -24.32
N PRO A 114 -4.55 14.61 -23.32
CA PRO A 114 -4.02 13.25 -23.23
C PRO A 114 -5.12 12.21 -23.03
N ARG A 115 -4.85 10.97 -23.47
CA ARG A 115 -5.70 9.77 -23.74
C ARG A 115 -6.76 9.31 -22.72
N ASP A 116 -7.14 10.09 -21.71
CA ASP A 116 -8.17 9.68 -20.74
C ASP A 116 -9.41 10.59 -20.85
N ASP A 117 -10.19 10.35 -21.90
CA ASP A 117 -11.37 11.11 -22.28
C ASP A 117 -12.68 10.49 -21.78
N ARG A 118 -12.62 9.66 -20.72
CA ARG A 118 -13.78 9.16 -19.94
C ARG A 118 -14.81 10.24 -19.58
N SER A 119 -14.42 11.52 -19.69
CA SER A 119 -15.21 12.70 -19.39
C SER A 119 -15.87 13.38 -20.60
N SER A 120 -15.59 12.99 -21.85
CA SER A 120 -16.04 13.70 -23.07
C SER A 120 -17.53 13.58 -23.37
N TYR A 121 -18.17 12.51 -22.90
CA TYR A 121 -19.59 12.25 -23.13
C TYR A 121 -20.35 12.08 -21.81
N GLU A 122 -21.65 12.40 -21.81
CA GLU A 122 -22.56 12.15 -20.68
C GLU A 122 -23.87 11.50 -21.14
N ILE A 123 -24.51 10.76 -20.23
CA ILE A 123 -25.83 10.17 -20.44
C ILE A 123 -26.78 10.59 -19.31
N ASP A 124 -28.06 10.71 -19.65
CA ASP A 124 -29.16 10.76 -18.69
C ASP A 124 -30.23 9.76 -19.13
N PRO A 125 -30.19 8.50 -18.67
CA PRO A 125 -31.09 7.46 -19.14
C PRO A 125 -32.57 7.70 -18.88
N VAL A 126 -32.89 8.58 -17.93
CA VAL A 126 -34.27 8.88 -17.55
C VAL A 126 -34.79 10.07 -18.35
N ALA A 127 -34.07 11.19 -18.33
CA ALA A 127 -34.51 12.40 -19.03
C ALA A 127 -34.27 12.33 -20.54
N GLN A 128 -33.26 11.57 -20.97
CA GLN A 128 -32.82 11.47 -22.37
C GLN A 128 -32.51 10.01 -22.74
N PRO A 129 -33.52 9.13 -22.74
CA PRO A 129 -33.32 7.71 -23.00
C PRO A 129 -32.70 7.49 -24.38
N TRP A 130 -31.71 6.60 -24.43
CA TRP A 130 -30.96 6.24 -25.64
C TRP A 130 -30.18 7.37 -26.30
N LYS A 131 -29.85 8.42 -25.55
CA LYS A 131 -29.02 9.53 -26.03
C LYS A 131 -27.76 9.72 -25.19
N VAL A 132 -26.71 10.16 -25.87
CA VAL A 132 -25.40 10.54 -25.36
C VAL A 132 -25.14 11.98 -25.78
N LYS A 133 -24.73 12.81 -24.84
CA LYS A 133 -24.37 14.21 -25.10
C LYS A 133 -22.86 14.36 -25.12
N ASP A 134 -22.34 14.92 -26.20
CA ASP A 134 -20.95 15.33 -26.33
C ASP A 134 -20.72 16.62 -25.53
N LYS A 135 -19.86 16.58 -24.52
CA LYS A 135 -19.58 17.74 -23.67
C LYS A 135 -18.73 18.81 -24.36
N SER A 136 -18.02 18.46 -25.43
CA SER A 136 -17.13 19.39 -26.13
C SER A 136 -17.88 20.41 -26.99
N ASN A 137 -19.09 20.05 -27.45
CA ASN A 137 -19.89 20.85 -28.39
C ASN A 137 -21.40 20.86 -28.07
N GLY A 138 -21.87 20.03 -27.14
CA GLY A 138 -23.27 19.95 -26.72
C GLY A 138 -24.18 19.11 -27.61
N MET A 139 -23.67 18.49 -28.69
CA MET A 139 -24.47 17.69 -29.61
C MET A 139 -24.91 16.36 -28.97
N MET A 140 -26.13 15.96 -29.29
CA MET A 140 -26.72 14.68 -28.92
C MET A 140 -26.54 13.63 -30.03
N PHE A 141 -26.23 12.40 -29.60
CA PHE A 141 -26.08 11.21 -30.42
C PHE A 141 -26.78 9.99 -29.78
N PRO A 142 -27.10 8.92 -30.53
CA PRO A 142 -27.13 8.96 -31.98
C PRO A 142 -28.24 9.91 -32.46
N THR A 143 -28.16 10.30 -33.72
CA THR A 143 -29.07 11.32 -34.28
C THR A 143 -30.43 10.76 -34.66
N ASN A 144 -30.60 9.44 -34.63
CA ASN A 144 -31.84 8.75 -34.96
C ASN A 144 -32.71 8.44 -33.73
N ASP A 145 -33.97 8.07 -33.94
CA ASP A 145 -34.88 7.63 -32.88
C ASP A 145 -34.59 6.17 -32.49
N PHE A 146 -33.49 5.98 -31.77
CA PHE A 146 -33.08 4.66 -31.31
C PHE A 146 -34.09 4.03 -30.35
N ALA A 147 -34.84 4.83 -29.58
CA ALA A 147 -35.83 4.30 -28.65
C ALA A 147 -36.95 3.56 -29.38
N SER A 148 -37.48 4.14 -30.47
CA SER A 148 -38.49 3.49 -31.29
C SER A 148 -37.91 2.32 -32.11
N TYR A 149 -36.68 2.46 -32.61
CA TYR A 149 -35.94 1.36 -33.25
C TYR A 149 -35.82 0.15 -32.33
N TYR A 150 -35.34 0.35 -31.09
CA TYR A 150 -35.20 -0.68 -30.07
C TYR A 150 -36.53 -1.36 -29.76
N ARG A 151 -37.59 -0.59 -29.49
CA ARG A 151 -38.92 -1.14 -29.16
C ARG A 151 -39.50 -2.00 -30.28
N SER A 152 -39.29 -1.59 -31.54
CA SER A 152 -39.77 -2.36 -32.70
C SER A 152 -39.02 -3.69 -32.91
N GLY A 153 -37.81 -3.82 -32.37
CA GLY A 153 -36.96 -5.01 -32.47
C GLY A 153 -37.08 -5.98 -31.30
N LEU A 154 -38.00 -5.77 -30.35
CA LEU A 154 -38.16 -6.69 -29.21
C LEU A 154 -38.80 -8.02 -29.64
N ASP A 155 -38.18 -9.12 -29.23
CA ASP A 155 -38.69 -10.46 -29.43
C ASP A 155 -39.70 -10.89 -28.35
N ASP A 156 -40.19 -12.13 -28.48
CA ASP A 156 -41.10 -12.78 -27.54
C ASP A 156 -40.49 -13.03 -26.16
N LYS A 157 -39.16 -12.86 -26.02
CA LYS A 157 -38.42 -12.91 -24.74
C LYS A 157 -38.13 -11.51 -24.17
N GLY A 158 -38.57 -10.46 -24.85
CA GLY A 158 -38.24 -9.08 -24.53
C GLY A 158 -36.74 -8.78 -24.72
N GLY A 159 -36.06 -9.53 -25.58
CA GLY A 159 -34.71 -9.28 -26.06
C GLY A 159 -34.71 -8.50 -27.36
N PHE A 160 -33.70 -7.66 -27.55
CA PHE A 160 -33.56 -6.89 -28.78
C PHE A 160 -32.90 -7.72 -29.89
N ASP A 161 -33.50 -7.73 -31.08
CA ASP A 161 -32.91 -8.24 -32.30
C ASP A 161 -32.95 -7.17 -33.39
N PRO A 162 -31.79 -6.63 -33.83
CA PRO A 162 -31.77 -5.60 -34.87
C PRO A 162 -32.35 -6.07 -36.21
N LYS A 163 -32.42 -7.39 -36.47
CA LYS A 163 -33.04 -7.92 -37.69
C LYS A 163 -34.56 -7.78 -37.70
N ARG A 164 -35.17 -7.65 -36.52
CA ARG A 164 -36.63 -7.43 -36.36
C ARG A 164 -36.98 -5.95 -36.30
N ALA A 165 -36.01 -5.09 -36.02
CA ALA A 165 -36.22 -3.67 -35.79
C ALA A 165 -36.58 -2.92 -37.09
N ASP A 166 -37.52 -1.99 -36.99
CA ASP A 166 -38.02 -1.19 -38.09
C ASP A 166 -36.98 -0.14 -38.51
N ARG A 167 -36.30 -0.41 -39.63
CA ARG A 167 -35.22 0.41 -40.16
C ARG A 167 -35.65 1.84 -40.53
N LYS A 168 -36.96 2.16 -40.58
CA LYS A 168 -37.43 3.54 -40.80
C LYS A 168 -36.94 4.51 -39.72
N TYR A 169 -36.61 3.99 -38.53
CA TYR A 169 -36.07 4.78 -37.42
C TYR A 169 -34.55 4.99 -37.51
N LEU A 170 -33.86 4.49 -38.55
CA LEU A 170 -32.42 4.68 -38.77
C LEU A 170 -32.17 5.86 -39.72
N VAL A 171 -32.65 7.02 -39.34
CA VAL A 171 -32.44 8.29 -40.05
C VAL A 171 -32.12 9.39 -39.07
N ASN A 172 -31.20 10.29 -39.42
CA ASN A 172 -30.89 11.47 -38.64
C ASN A 172 -32.12 12.37 -38.51
N THR A 173 -32.64 12.53 -37.30
CA THR A 173 -33.79 13.38 -36.96
C THR A 173 -33.40 14.65 -36.19
N LEU A 174 -32.14 14.76 -35.75
CA LEU A 174 -31.68 15.87 -34.91
C LEU A 174 -31.01 17.00 -35.70
N TYR A 175 -30.29 16.68 -36.78
CA TYR A 175 -29.52 17.65 -37.56
C TYR A 175 -29.75 17.47 -39.07
N PRO A 176 -30.91 17.88 -39.62
CA PRO A 176 -31.25 17.66 -41.02
C PRO A 176 -30.19 18.14 -42.01
N ASP A 177 -29.52 19.25 -41.70
CA ASP A 177 -28.48 19.87 -42.54
C ASP A 177 -27.19 19.03 -42.66
N LYS A 178 -27.00 18.03 -41.80
CA LYS A 178 -25.82 17.14 -41.82
C LYS A 178 -26.05 15.85 -42.63
N GLY A 179 -27.20 15.71 -43.28
CA GLY A 179 -27.53 14.55 -44.09
C GLY A 179 -28.16 13.40 -43.29
N THR A 180 -28.82 12.49 -43.99
CA THR A 180 -29.71 11.47 -43.42
C THR A 180 -29.00 10.38 -42.62
N ALA A 181 -27.70 10.14 -42.86
CA ALA A 181 -26.92 9.10 -42.20
C ALA A 181 -26.00 9.62 -41.07
N PHE A 182 -25.85 10.94 -40.93
CA PHE A 182 -24.90 11.52 -39.98
C PHE A 182 -25.24 11.16 -38.54
N GLY A 183 -24.31 10.52 -37.82
CA GLY A 183 -24.46 10.14 -36.43
C GLY A 183 -25.56 9.11 -36.15
N VAL A 184 -26.07 8.42 -37.17
CA VAL A 184 -27.07 7.36 -37.04
C VAL A 184 -26.39 6.09 -36.52
N ASP A 185 -26.93 5.51 -35.45
CA ASP A 185 -26.43 4.29 -34.83
C ASP A 185 -27.57 3.27 -34.71
N ASP A 186 -27.32 2.04 -35.16
CA ASP A 186 -28.25 0.91 -35.08
C ASP A 186 -27.92 -0.05 -33.92
N GLY A 187 -26.98 0.35 -33.05
CA GLY A 187 -26.45 -0.44 -31.95
C GLY A 187 -25.03 -0.93 -32.22
N SER A 188 -24.58 -0.96 -33.48
CA SER A 188 -23.24 -1.41 -33.87
C SER A 188 -22.20 -0.28 -34.01
N GLY A 189 -22.62 0.97 -33.83
CA GLY A 189 -21.82 2.18 -33.96
C GLY A 189 -22.07 2.92 -35.28
N TYR A 190 -21.90 4.24 -35.24
CA TYR A 190 -21.86 5.10 -36.42
C TYR A 190 -20.45 5.06 -37.05
N VAL A 191 -20.35 4.91 -38.37
CA VAL A 191 -19.07 5.00 -39.09
C VAL A 191 -19.06 6.28 -39.93
N ASP A 192 -18.06 7.13 -39.70
CA ASP A 192 -17.91 8.37 -40.45
C ASP A 192 -17.35 8.13 -41.88
N GLU A 193 -17.27 9.19 -42.68
CA GLU A 193 -16.76 9.13 -44.06
C GLU A 193 -15.28 8.69 -44.15
N LYS A 194 -14.53 8.77 -43.04
CA LYS A 194 -13.12 8.38 -42.94
C LYS A 194 -12.95 6.94 -42.45
N GLY A 195 -14.04 6.23 -42.15
CA GLY A 195 -14.02 4.87 -41.63
C GLY A 195 -13.85 4.78 -40.12
N ASN A 196 -13.91 5.89 -39.37
CA ASN A 196 -13.84 5.88 -37.91
C ASN A 196 -15.17 5.44 -37.33
N LYS A 197 -15.15 4.47 -36.41
CA LYS A 197 -16.34 4.00 -35.70
C LYS A 197 -16.56 4.76 -34.39
N TYR A 198 -17.79 5.18 -34.14
CA TYR A 198 -18.24 5.85 -32.93
C TYR A 198 -19.39 5.07 -32.30
N THR A 199 -19.17 4.50 -31.12
CA THR A 199 -20.07 3.49 -30.52
C THR A 199 -21.10 4.09 -29.55
N PHE A 200 -21.87 5.08 -29.99
CA PHE A 200 -22.78 5.86 -29.13
C PHE A 200 -23.76 5.01 -28.30
N ILE A 201 -24.44 4.06 -28.93
CA ILE A 201 -25.40 3.21 -28.21
C ILE A 201 -24.69 2.19 -27.31
N ALA A 202 -23.53 1.66 -27.72
CA ALA A 202 -22.75 0.77 -26.87
C ALA A 202 -22.21 1.52 -25.63
N PHE A 203 -21.83 2.78 -25.79
CA PHE A 203 -21.46 3.70 -24.71
C PHE A 203 -22.62 3.93 -23.75
N TYR A 204 -23.77 4.34 -24.27
CA TYR A 204 -24.98 4.50 -23.47
C TYR A 204 -25.30 3.24 -22.66
N ASN A 205 -25.30 2.08 -23.33
CA ASN A 205 -25.61 0.80 -22.71
C ASN A 205 -24.61 0.42 -21.62
N HIS A 206 -23.31 0.62 -21.85
CA HIS A 206 -22.27 0.36 -20.84
C HIS A 206 -22.53 1.15 -19.56
N TRP A 207 -22.81 2.45 -19.67
CA TRP A 207 -22.99 3.32 -18.51
C TRP A 207 -24.36 3.17 -17.84
N VAL A 208 -25.39 2.70 -18.55
CA VAL A 208 -26.63 2.22 -17.91
C VAL A 208 -26.32 1.06 -16.96
N TRP A 209 -25.54 0.08 -17.40
CA TRP A 209 -25.16 -1.07 -16.57
C TRP A 209 -24.14 -0.72 -15.47
N SER A 210 -23.10 0.03 -15.80
CA SER A 210 -21.98 0.31 -14.90
C SER A 210 -22.27 1.39 -13.86
N GLN A 211 -23.07 2.40 -14.21
CA GLN A 211 -23.33 3.57 -13.35
C GLN A 211 -24.80 3.65 -12.94
N TRP A 212 -25.74 3.72 -13.88
CA TRP A 212 -27.15 3.95 -13.52
C TRP A 212 -27.71 2.80 -12.67
N LEU A 213 -27.50 1.54 -13.09
CA LEU A 213 -27.99 0.36 -12.37
C LEU A 213 -27.33 0.21 -11.00
N THR A 214 -26.01 0.36 -10.93
CA THR A 214 -25.26 0.25 -9.66
C THR A 214 -25.65 1.36 -8.69
N ASP A 215 -25.85 2.58 -9.17
CA ASP A 215 -26.36 3.71 -8.38
C ASP A 215 -27.81 3.50 -7.92
N ALA A 216 -28.68 2.97 -8.79
CA ALA A 216 -30.06 2.65 -8.47
C ALA A 216 -30.14 1.62 -7.34
N LEU A 217 -29.46 0.49 -7.52
CA LEU A 217 -29.42 -0.59 -6.53
C LEU A 217 -28.83 -0.11 -5.21
N ARG A 218 -27.70 0.60 -5.23
CA ARG A 218 -27.09 1.17 -4.01
C ARG A 218 -28.04 2.12 -3.29
N SER A 219 -28.66 3.06 -4.01
CA SER A 219 -29.54 4.08 -3.41
C SER A 219 -30.80 3.44 -2.81
N LEU A 220 -31.44 2.52 -3.53
CA LEU A 220 -32.60 1.78 -3.06
C LEU A 220 -32.26 0.89 -1.86
N ARG A 221 -31.10 0.21 -1.89
CA ARG A 221 -30.59 -0.62 -0.79
C ARG A 221 -30.37 0.19 0.47
N GLU A 222 -29.64 1.30 0.39
CA GLU A 222 -29.35 2.17 1.53
C GLU A 222 -30.64 2.75 2.12
N ALA A 223 -31.51 3.32 1.27
CA ALA A 223 -32.79 3.86 1.73
C ALA A 223 -33.66 2.80 2.42
N TYR A 224 -33.69 1.57 1.89
CA TYR A 224 -34.37 0.45 2.56
C TYR A 224 -33.73 0.13 3.91
N LEU A 225 -32.40 -0.10 3.98
CA LEU A 225 -31.72 -0.46 5.22
C LEU A 225 -31.88 0.62 6.30
N TYR A 226 -31.89 1.90 5.92
CA TYR A 226 -31.89 3.02 6.86
C TYR A 226 -33.30 3.43 7.32
N THR A 227 -34.34 3.05 6.58
CA THR A 227 -35.73 3.43 6.88
C THR A 227 -36.65 2.26 7.21
N GLY A 228 -36.29 1.04 6.79
CA GLY A 228 -37.17 -0.12 6.80
C GLY A 228 -38.32 -0.06 5.79
N ASN A 229 -38.41 0.97 4.94
CA ASN A 229 -39.52 1.13 4.01
C ASN A 229 -39.36 0.22 2.78
N GLU A 230 -40.28 -0.73 2.64
CA GLU A 230 -40.19 -1.80 1.65
C GLU A 230 -40.37 -1.35 0.20
N LYS A 231 -40.91 -0.14 -0.04
CA LYS A 231 -41.06 0.39 -1.41
C LYS A 231 -39.72 0.46 -2.16
N TYR A 232 -38.64 0.74 -1.42
CA TYR A 232 -37.29 0.77 -1.97
C TYR A 232 -36.82 -0.64 -2.36
N ALA A 233 -37.08 -1.63 -1.51
CA ALA A 233 -36.76 -3.03 -1.80
C ALA A 233 -37.57 -3.58 -2.97
N TYR A 234 -38.87 -3.24 -3.10
CA TYR A 234 -39.69 -3.69 -4.24
C TYR A 234 -39.13 -3.21 -5.58
N SER A 235 -38.73 -1.93 -5.66
CA SER A 235 -38.12 -1.36 -6.86
C SER A 235 -36.76 -2.01 -7.17
N GLY A 236 -35.96 -2.28 -6.14
CA GLY A 236 -34.68 -2.98 -6.29
C GLY A 236 -34.85 -4.44 -6.75
N LEU A 237 -35.85 -5.15 -6.24
CA LEU A 237 -36.16 -6.54 -6.62
C LEU A 237 -36.58 -6.67 -8.09
N ILE A 238 -37.26 -5.66 -8.65
CA ILE A 238 -37.59 -5.64 -10.09
C ILE A 238 -36.32 -5.58 -10.94
N LEU A 239 -35.38 -4.72 -10.58
CA LEU A 239 -34.08 -4.61 -11.27
C LEU A 239 -33.29 -5.91 -11.14
N LEU A 240 -33.17 -6.46 -9.92
CA LEU A 240 -32.41 -7.70 -9.68
C LEU A 240 -33.00 -8.89 -10.44
N ASP A 241 -34.33 -9.04 -10.45
CA ASP A 241 -34.99 -10.14 -11.16
C ASP A 241 -34.78 -10.03 -12.67
N ARG A 242 -34.92 -8.83 -13.24
CA ARG A 242 -34.67 -8.62 -14.66
C ARG A 242 -33.20 -8.84 -15.04
N VAL A 243 -32.26 -8.40 -14.20
CA VAL A 243 -30.83 -8.71 -14.41
C VAL A 243 -30.61 -10.22 -14.40
N ALA A 244 -31.22 -10.96 -13.48
CA ALA A 244 -31.14 -12.42 -13.42
C ALA A 244 -31.72 -13.11 -14.66
N ASP A 245 -32.71 -12.53 -15.33
CA ASP A 245 -33.23 -13.08 -16.59
C ASP A 245 -32.17 -13.07 -17.71
N VAL A 246 -31.31 -12.06 -17.75
CA VAL A 246 -30.42 -11.82 -18.90
C VAL A 246 -28.96 -12.17 -18.65
N TYR A 247 -28.49 -12.12 -17.39
CA TYR A 247 -27.09 -12.25 -17.02
C TYR A 247 -26.40 -13.57 -17.43
N PRO A 248 -27.05 -14.76 -17.40
CA PRO A 248 -26.43 -16.00 -17.86
C PRO A 248 -25.90 -15.92 -19.29
N ASP A 249 -26.61 -15.22 -20.17
CA ASP A 249 -26.29 -15.10 -21.60
C ASP A 249 -25.26 -14.00 -21.90
N MET A 250 -24.91 -13.18 -20.89
CA MET A 250 -23.99 -12.06 -21.06
C MET A 250 -22.55 -12.54 -21.26
N ASP A 251 -21.92 -12.07 -22.34
CA ASP A 251 -20.53 -12.34 -22.70
C ASP A 251 -19.97 -11.18 -23.54
N VAL A 252 -19.04 -10.38 -23.02
CA VAL A 252 -18.45 -9.29 -23.80
C VAL A 252 -17.37 -9.74 -24.78
N SER A 253 -16.91 -11.00 -24.71
CA SER A 253 -15.84 -11.47 -25.61
C SER A 253 -16.24 -11.48 -27.08
N VAL A 254 -17.55 -11.45 -27.38
CA VAL A 254 -18.10 -11.30 -28.74
C VAL A 254 -17.98 -9.86 -29.28
N TYR A 255 -17.71 -8.88 -28.42
CA TYR A 255 -17.56 -7.46 -28.76
C TYR A 255 -16.11 -7.04 -28.58
N ARG A 256 -15.30 -7.25 -29.62
CA ARG A 256 -13.85 -7.14 -29.53
C ARG A 256 -13.38 -5.68 -29.64
N TRP A 257 -12.23 -5.39 -29.03
CA TRP A 257 -11.60 -4.08 -29.12
C TRP A 257 -11.25 -3.72 -30.56
N GLU A 258 -10.84 -4.70 -31.38
CA GLU A 258 -10.50 -4.54 -32.80
C GLU A 258 -11.72 -4.15 -33.65
N ASP A 259 -12.93 -4.46 -33.18
CA ASP A 259 -14.18 -4.08 -33.84
C ASP A 259 -14.70 -2.70 -33.36
N GLY A 260 -13.97 -2.03 -32.47
CA GLY A 260 -14.28 -0.72 -31.91
C GLY A 260 -15.03 -0.73 -30.57
N PHE A 261 -15.28 -1.90 -29.97
CA PHE A 261 -16.02 -2.00 -28.70
C PHE A 261 -15.06 -2.13 -27.52
N LYS A 262 -14.83 -1.04 -26.81
CA LYS A 262 -13.88 -0.95 -25.71
C LYS A 262 -14.52 -1.42 -24.40
N ASN A 263 -14.06 -2.53 -23.84
CA ASN A 263 -14.60 -3.08 -22.59
C ASN A 263 -13.49 -3.32 -21.54
N ALA A 264 -13.84 -3.32 -20.25
CA ALA A 264 -12.88 -3.28 -19.15
C ALA A 264 -12.32 -4.67 -18.78
N HIS A 265 -11.78 -5.40 -19.75
CA HIS A 265 -11.32 -6.79 -19.57
C HIS A 265 -9.87 -6.94 -19.07
N GLY A 266 -9.14 -5.84 -18.86
CA GLY A 266 -7.77 -5.91 -18.31
C GLY A 266 -6.79 -6.71 -19.15
N GLY A 267 -6.88 -6.63 -20.48
CA GLY A 267 -6.09 -7.46 -21.41
C GLY A 267 -6.51 -8.93 -21.56
N THR A 268 -7.52 -9.41 -20.84
CA THR A 268 -7.95 -10.82 -20.97
C THR A 268 -8.79 -11.10 -22.21
N GLY A 269 -9.47 -10.10 -22.77
CA GLY A 269 -10.47 -10.29 -23.82
C GLY A 269 -11.80 -10.89 -23.32
N GLN A 270 -11.99 -11.02 -22.01
CA GLN A 270 -13.11 -11.75 -21.41
C GLN A 270 -14.00 -10.84 -20.53
N GLY A 271 -15.19 -11.33 -20.19
CA GLY A 271 -16.11 -10.67 -19.26
C GLY A 271 -17.56 -11.11 -19.48
N LYS A 272 -18.48 -10.72 -18.58
CA LYS A 272 -19.92 -10.98 -18.76
C LYS A 272 -20.61 -9.76 -19.37
N VAL A 273 -20.85 -8.71 -18.59
CA VAL A 273 -21.56 -7.49 -19.02
C VAL A 273 -20.59 -6.37 -19.39
N LEU A 274 -19.56 -6.11 -18.59
CA LEU A 274 -18.74 -4.89 -18.68
C LEU A 274 -17.26 -5.14 -19.00
N GLY A 275 -16.83 -6.41 -18.98
CA GLY A 275 -15.42 -6.82 -19.00
C GLY A 275 -14.95 -7.27 -17.62
N SER A 276 -13.96 -8.16 -17.56
CA SER A 276 -13.56 -8.86 -16.32
C SER A 276 -13.35 -7.99 -15.10
N ILE A 277 -12.73 -6.81 -15.24
CA ILE A 277 -12.41 -5.93 -14.10
C ILE A 277 -13.67 -5.24 -13.58
N ALA A 278 -14.43 -4.61 -14.48
CA ALA A 278 -15.65 -3.88 -14.10
C ALA A 278 -16.76 -4.82 -13.61
N GLU A 279 -16.74 -6.09 -14.05
CA GLU A 279 -17.70 -7.11 -13.62
C GLU A 279 -17.70 -7.33 -12.09
N VAL A 280 -16.54 -7.17 -11.44
CA VAL A 280 -16.44 -7.30 -9.99
C VAL A 280 -17.34 -6.29 -9.28
N THR A 281 -17.32 -5.03 -9.73
CA THR A 281 -18.11 -3.96 -9.10
C THR A 281 -19.60 -4.17 -9.31
N LEU A 282 -20.00 -4.58 -10.52
CA LEU A 282 -21.40 -4.91 -10.82
C LEU A 282 -21.89 -6.06 -9.93
N THR A 283 -21.17 -7.17 -9.90
CA THR A 283 -21.56 -8.37 -9.14
C THR A 283 -21.60 -8.15 -7.64
N GLU A 284 -20.67 -7.35 -7.09
CA GLU A 284 -20.71 -6.92 -5.69
C GLU A 284 -22.01 -6.17 -5.37
N GLN A 285 -22.41 -5.20 -6.20
CA GLN A 285 -23.66 -4.46 -5.98
C GLN A 285 -24.92 -5.33 -6.10
N LEU A 286 -24.93 -6.31 -7.02
CA LEU A 286 -26.03 -7.27 -7.15
C LEU A 286 -26.17 -8.11 -5.87
N LEU A 287 -25.07 -8.67 -5.36
CA LEU A 287 -25.06 -9.51 -4.16
C LEU A 287 -25.46 -8.75 -2.89
N LEU A 288 -24.87 -7.58 -2.67
CA LEU A 288 -25.19 -6.74 -1.51
C LEU A 288 -26.67 -6.31 -1.51
N SER A 289 -27.21 -5.93 -2.67
CA SER A 289 -28.62 -5.54 -2.78
C SER A 289 -29.55 -6.73 -2.56
N TYR A 290 -29.24 -7.91 -3.10
CA TYR A 290 -30.04 -9.11 -2.86
C TYR A 290 -30.04 -9.50 -1.38
N ASP A 291 -28.87 -9.55 -0.72
CA ASP A 291 -28.78 -9.84 0.72
C ASP A 291 -29.58 -8.82 1.56
N ALA A 292 -29.54 -7.54 1.17
CA ALA A 292 -30.36 -6.51 1.81
C ALA A 292 -31.87 -6.71 1.57
N PHE A 293 -32.32 -7.15 0.39
CA PHE A 293 -33.76 -7.27 0.12
C PHE A 293 -34.36 -8.61 0.55
N LEU A 294 -33.53 -9.59 0.93
CA LEU A 294 -34.00 -10.93 1.29
C LEU A 294 -35.14 -10.98 2.33
N PRO A 295 -35.15 -10.18 3.41
CA PRO A 295 -36.28 -10.20 4.36
C PRO A 295 -37.61 -9.74 3.76
N VAL A 296 -37.56 -8.86 2.75
CA VAL A 296 -38.75 -8.44 1.99
C VAL A 296 -39.15 -9.54 1.00
N LEU A 297 -38.16 -10.14 0.33
CA LEU A 297 -38.36 -11.22 -0.64
C LEU A 297 -39.08 -12.43 -0.03
N GLN A 298 -38.84 -12.75 1.24
CA GLN A 298 -39.47 -13.89 1.93
C GLN A 298 -40.95 -13.70 2.25
N LYS A 299 -41.52 -12.51 2.01
CA LYS A 299 -42.95 -12.26 2.24
C LYS A 299 -43.79 -12.90 1.16
N LYS A 300 -44.88 -13.56 1.57
CA LYS A 300 -45.80 -14.27 0.66
C LYS A 300 -46.57 -13.36 -0.29
N THR A 301 -46.77 -12.09 0.07
CA THR A 301 -47.53 -11.12 -0.72
C THR A 301 -46.78 -9.79 -0.79
N ALA A 302 -46.58 -9.28 -2.01
CA ALA A 302 -45.95 -7.98 -2.24
C ALA A 302 -46.34 -7.41 -3.63
N PRO A 303 -46.41 -6.07 -3.80
CA PRO A 303 -46.87 -5.44 -5.04
C PRO A 303 -46.04 -5.73 -6.28
N TYR A 304 -44.76 -6.11 -6.14
CA TYR A 304 -43.89 -6.42 -7.28
C TYR A 304 -44.18 -7.81 -7.89
N LEU A 305 -44.72 -8.76 -7.12
CA LEU A 305 -44.94 -10.15 -7.58
C LEU A 305 -45.97 -10.23 -8.72
N PRO A 306 -47.19 -9.62 -8.63
CA PRO A 306 -48.12 -9.63 -9.75
C PRO A 306 -47.58 -8.92 -11.00
N PHE A 307 -46.73 -7.90 -10.82
CA PHE A 307 -46.09 -7.21 -11.93
C PHE A 307 -45.09 -8.14 -12.65
N LEU A 308 -44.18 -8.79 -11.92
CA LEU A 308 -43.21 -9.70 -12.51
C LEU A 308 -43.88 -10.94 -13.13
N GLN A 309 -44.94 -11.48 -12.54
CA GLN A 309 -45.71 -12.56 -13.16
C GLN A 309 -46.28 -12.15 -14.52
N LYS A 310 -46.90 -10.96 -14.61
CA LYS A 310 -47.38 -10.43 -15.90
C LYS A 310 -46.27 -10.26 -16.94
N LYS A 311 -45.05 -9.92 -16.50
CA LYS A 311 -43.88 -9.86 -17.38
C LYS A 311 -43.47 -11.23 -17.88
N ALA A 312 -43.45 -12.24 -17.01
CA ALA A 312 -43.15 -13.61 -17.38
C ALA A 312 -44.16 -14.17 -18.39
N ASP A 313 -45.45 -13.94 -18.15
CA ASP A 313 -46.53 -14.38 -19.05
C ASP A 313 -46.43 -13.69 -20.43
N ARG A 314 -46.09 -12.40 -20.45
CA ARG A 314 -45.94 -11.63 -21.69
C ARG A 314 -44.71 -12.01 -22.50
N TYR A 315 -43.58 -12.29 -21.83
CA TYR A 315 -42.26 -12.39 -22.47
C TYR A 315 -41.62 -13.78 -22.36
N SER A 316 -42.39 -14.87 -22.30
CA SER A 316 -41.88 -16.26 -22.28
C SER A 316 -40.58 -16.44 -21.46
N LEU A 317 -40.53 -15.80 -20.28
CA LEU A 317 -39.32 -15.68 -19.48
C LEU A 317 -38.94 -17.04 -18.88
N PRO A 318 -37.66 -17.29 -18.56
CA PRO A 318 -37.14 -18.61 -18.20
C PRO A 318 -37.70 -19.20 -16.90
N SER A 319 -38.42 -18.43 -16.09
CA SER A 319 -39.02 -18.87 -14.83
C SER A 319 -40.36 -18.18 -14.58
N SER A 320 -41.28 -18.90 -13.90
CA SER A 320 -42.45 -18.27 -13.28
C SER A 320 -41.99 -17.24 -12.24
N LYS A 321 -42.78 -16.19 -12.01
CA LYS A 321 -42.38 -15.03 -11.17
C LYS A 321 -43.41 -14.67 -10.11
N GLY A 322 -44.41 -15.53 -9.90
CA GLY A 322 -45.58 -15.23 -9.09
C GLY A 322 -45.36 -15.42 -7.59
N THR A 323 -44.22 -15.96 -7.16
CA THR A 323 -43.93 -16.24 -5.75
C THR A 323 -42.56 -15.73 -5.33
N ALA A 324 -42.42 -15.44 -4.04
CA ALA A 324 -41.15 -15.17 -3.36
C ALA A 324 -40.04 -16.16 -3.74
N ASP A 325 -40.34 -17.46 -3.64
CA ASP A 325 -39.40 -18.54 -3.93
C ASP A 325 -38.95 -18.55 -5.39
N SER A 326 -39.86 -18.21 -6.31
CA SER A 326 -39.52 -18.17 -7.74
C SER A 326 -38.52 -17.06 -8.07
N ILE A 327 -38.67 -15.88 -7.48
CA ILE A 327 -37.73 -14.75 -7.62
C ILE A 327 -36.39 -15.08 -6.95
N LYS A 328 -36.43 -15.68 -5.75
CA LYS A 328 -35.25 -16.17 -5.03
C LYS A 328 -34.45 -17.14 -5.87
N GLN A 329 -35.08 -18.19 -6.37
CA GLN A 329 -34.44 -19.20 -7.21
C GLN A 329 -33.90 -18.61 -8.50
N ASN A 330 -34.60 -17.64 -9.10
CA ASN A 330 -34.12 -16.94 -10.29
C ASN A 330 -32.78 -16.26 -10.03
N PHE A 331 -32.69 -15.49 -8.95
CA PHE A 331 -31.45 -14.80 -8.59
C PHE A 331 -30.33 -15.77 -8.20
N GLU A 332 -30.60 -16.72 -7.31
CA GLU A 332 -29.59 -17.68 -6.82
C GLU A 332 -29.00 -18.52 -7.96
N ASN A 333 -29.83 -19.02 -8.88
CA ASN A 333 -29.38 -19.90 -9.96
C ASN A 333 -28.77 -19.14 -11.14
N ARG A 334 -29.29 -17.94 -11.46
CA ARG A 334 -28.92 -17.20 -12.67
C ARG A 334 -27.93 -16.05 -12.41
N ILE A 335 -27.71 -15.67 -11.17
CA ILE A 335 -26.65 -14.74 -10.76
C ILE A 335 -25.63 -15.44 -9.87
N ILE A 336 -26.00 -15.81 -8.65
CA ILE A 336 -25.03 -16.23 -7.63
C ILE A 336 -24.22 -17.46 -8.08
N ARG A 337 -24.90 -18.51 -8.57
CA ARG A 337 -24.25 -19.72 -9.09
C ARG A 337 -23.46 -19.51 -10.39
N GLN A 338 -23.63 -18.38 -11.08
CA GLN A 338 -22.83 -18.03 -12.26
C GLN A 338 -21.47 -17.41 -11.89
N ILE A 339 -21.34 -16.88 -10.66
CA ILE A 339 -20.17 -16.08 -10.26
C ILE A 339 -18.89 -16.93 -10.23
N VAL A 340 -18.85 -18.01 -9.44
CA VAL A 340 -17.61 -18.80 -9.30
C VAL A 340 -17.18 -19.44 -10.64
N PRO A 341 -18.08 -19.99 -11.47
CA PRO A 341 -17.74 -20.41 -12.83
C PRO A 341 -17.16 -19.27 -13.69
N ALA A 342 -17.74 -18.07 -13.64
CA ALA A 342 -17.25 -16.91 -14.38
C ALA A 342 -15.89 -16.42 -13.85
N VAL A 343 -15.65 -16.47 -12.54
CA VAL A 343 -14.32 -16.19 -11.95
C VAL A 343 -13.30 -17.22 -12.44
N LYS A 344 -13.62 -18.52 -12.40
CA LYS A 344 -12.72 -19.58 -12.91
C LYS A 344 -12.39 -19.40 -14.39
N LYS A 345 -13.32 -18.88 -15.19
CA LYS A 345 -13.11 -18.50 -16.61
C LYS A 345 -12.50 -17.12 -16.80
N ALA A 346 -12.07 -16.44 -15.73
CA ALA A 346 -11.57 -15.06 -15.74
C ALA A 346 -12.48 -14.05 -16.46
N GLN A 347 -13.80 -14.27 -16.44
CA GLN A 347 -14.84 -13.32 -16.85
C GLN A 347 -15.25 -12.38 -15.71
N ILE A 348 -14.89 -12.72 -14.47
CA ILE A 348 -14.92 -11.84 -13.29
C ILE A 348 -13.53 -11.90 -12.68
N SER A 349 -12.71 -10.87 -12.93
CA SER A 349 -11.32 -10.82 -12.49
C SER A 349 -10.84 -9.38 -12.39
N GLY A 350 -10.38 -9.01 -11.20
CA GLY A 350 -9.76 -7.71 -10.94
C GLY A 350 -8.55 -7.86 -10.03
N ASN A 351 -7.97 -6.73 -9.62
CA ASN A 351 -6.83 -6.67 -8.69
C ASN A 351 -7.09 -7.47 -7.41
N PHE A 352 -6.02 -7.82 -6.69
CA PHE A 352 -6.10 -8.61 -5.47
C PHE A 352 -7.19 -8.13 -4.50
N GLY A 353 -7.93 -9.09 -3.96
CA GLY A 353 -9.08 -8.90 -3.07
C GLY A 353 -10.39 -8.54 -3.78
N SER A 354 -10.37 -8.13 -5.06
CA SER A 354 -11.58 -7.73 -5.79
C SER A 354 -12.50 -8.94 -6.05
N HIS A 355 -12.03 -9.94 -6.78
CA HIS A 355 -12.83 -11.12 -7.11
C HIS A 355 -12.97 -12.09 -5.92
N GLN A 356 -12.04 -12.07 -4.97
CA GLN A 356 -12.12 -12.79 -3.70
C GLN A 356 -13.30 -12.30 -2.86
N ASN A 357 -13.50 -10.98 -2.77
CA ASN A 357 -14.65 -10.39 -2.09
C ASN A 357 -15.95 -10.84 -2.75
N VAL A 358 -16.01 -10.85 -4.09
CA VAL A 358 -17.20 -11.30 -4.83
C VAL A 358 -17.48 -12.79 -4.61
N ILE A 359 -16.46 -13.65 -4.58
CA ILE A 359 -16.62 -15.07 -4.24
C ILE A 359 -17.15 -15.23 -2.81
N ALA A 360 -16.57 -14.51 -1.85
CA ALA A 360 -16.97 -14.58 -0.44
C ALA A 360 -18.41 -14.08 -0.26
N LEU A 361 -18.77 -12.95 -0.87
CA LEU A 361 -20.15 -12.44 -0.88
C LEU A 361 -21.10 -13.48 -1.50
N ALA A 362 -20.76 -14.03 -2.67
CA ALA A 362 -21.58 -15.06 -3.31
C ALA A 362 -21.79 -16.27 -2.40
N ALA A 363 -20.77 -16.71 -1.67
CA ALA A 363 -20.84 -17.82 -0.75
C ALA A 363 -21.76 -17.55 0.45
N ILE A 364 -21.58 -16.41 1.14
CA ILE A 364 -22.39 -16.08 2.33
C ILE A 364 -23.83 -15.72 1.95
N THR A 365 -24.03 -15.16 0.76
CA THR A 365 -25.35 -14.83 0.23
C THR A 365 -26.06 -16.07 -0.30
N LEU A 366 -25.37 -17.08 -0.84
CA LEU A 366 -26.03 -18.34 -1.17
C LEU A 366 -26.43 -19.13 0.08
N ASP A 367 -25.56 -19.11 1.10
CA ASP A 367 -25.76 -19.79 2.38
C ASP A 367 -26.20 -21.26 2.22
N GLN A 368 -25.49 -22.02 1.38
CA GLN A 368 -25.81 -23.41 1.10
C GLN A 368 -24.54 -24.27 1.18
N LEU A 369 -24.51 -25.25 2.08
CA LEU A 369 -23.40 -26.20 2.19
C LEU A 369 -23.68 -27.43 1.30
N PRO A 370 -22.64 -28.04 0.70
CA PRO A 370 -21.22 -27.70 0.82
C PRO A 370 -20.76 -26.51 -0.07
N GLU A 371 -21.58 -26.06 -1.03
CA GLU A 371 -21.22 -25.06 -2.06
C GLU A 371 -20.53 -23.81 -1.49
N SER A 372 -21.11 -23.16 -0.49
CA SER A 372 -20.54 -21.96 0.15
C SER A 372 -19.15 -22.20 0.74
N ALA A 373 -18.91 -23.36 1.36
CA ALA A 373 -17.61 -23.68 1.94
C ALA A 373 -16.54 -23.92 0.86
N GLU A 374 -16.91 -24.61 -0.22
CA GLU A 374 -16.02 -24.83 -1.36
C GLU A 374 -15.64 -23.52 -2.06
N TRP A 375 -16.58 -22.58 -2.17
CA TRP A 375 -16.32 -21.27 -2.77
C TRP A 375 -15.40 -20.41 -1.91
N ILE A 376 -15.62 -20.39 -0.59
CA ILE A 376 -14.71 -19.72 0.35
C ILE A 376 -13.32 -20.36 0.28
N GLN A 377 -13.24 -21.69 0.26
CA GLN A 377 -11.97 -22.40 0.09
C GLN A 377 -11.29 -22.02 -1.24
N PHE A 378 -12.04 -21.91 -2.34
CA PHE A 378 -11.51 -21.47 -3.63
C PHE A 378 -10.97 -20.04 -3.58
N ALA A 379 -11.63 -19.12 -2.85
CA ALA A 379 -11.10 -17.76 -2.66
C ALA A 379 -9.79 -17.77 -1.86
N LEU A 380 -9.66 -18.67 -0.88
CA LEU A 380 -8.53 -18.70 0.05
C LEU A 380 -7.31 -19.46 -0.48
N GLN A 381 -7.52 -20.56 -1.22
CA GLN A 381 -6.47 -21.45 -1.72
C GLN A 381 -5.53 -20.75 -2.71
N SER A 382 -4.28 -21.20 -2.77
CA SER A 382 -3.30 -20.74 -3.76
C SER A 382 -3.81 -20.87 -5.20
N GLY A 383 -3.45 -19.88 -6.03
CA GLY A 383 -3.81 -19.83 -7.44
C GLY A 383 -3.60 -18.44 -8.02
N GLN A 384 -3.66 -18.34 -9.34
CA GLN A 384 -3.40 -17.10 -10.07
C GLN A 384 -4.16 -17.07 -11.39
N LEU A 385 -4.08 -15.92 -12.09
CA LEU A 385 -4.53 -15.79 -13.47
C LEU A 385 -3.54 -16.51 -14.40
N GLU A 386 -4.04 -17.44 -15.21
CA GLU A 386 -3.23 -18.30 -16.07
C GLU A 386 -3.78 -18.30 -17.49
N ARG A 387 -2.88 -18.35 -18.49
CA ARG A 387 -3.26 -18.52 -19.89
C ARG A 387 -3.58 -19.99 -20.17
N VAL A 388 -4.67 -20.24 -20.89
CA VAL A 388 -5.11 -21.60 -21.23
C VAL A 388 -4.51 -22.02 -22.57
N ALA A 389 -4.10 -23.29 -22.68
CA ALA A 389 -3.67 -23.88 -23.94
C ALA A 389 -4.82 -23.81 -24.96
N GLY A 390 -4.58 -23.18 -26.12
CA GLY A 390 -5.62 -22.93 -27.12
C GLY A 390 -6.25 -21.52 -27.07
N GLY A 391 -5.86 -20.66 -26.12
CA GLY A 391 -6.33 -19.28 -26.00
C GLY A 391 -7.24 -19.04 -24.79
N GLY A 392 -7.38 -17.78 -24.38
CA GLY A 392 -8.15 -17.37 -23.21
C GLY A 392 -7.40 -17.48 -21.88
N TRP A 393 -8.12 -17.18 -20.79
CA TRP A 393 -7.58 -17.08 -19.43
C TRP A 393 -8.45 -17.80 -18.41
N ARG A 394 -7.83 -18.29 -17.34
CA ARG A 394 -8.52 -18.90 -16.19
C ARG A 394 -7.94 -18.45 -14.86
N ILE A 395 -8.70 -18.58 -13.78
CA ILE A 395 -8.22 -18.42 -12.40
C ILE A 395 -8.19 -19.79 -11.73
N SER A 396 -7.02 -20.24 -11.29
CA SER A 396 -6.81 -21.54 -10.65
C SER A 396 -7.18 -21.57 -9.16
N GLY A 397 -7.21 -20.40 -8.51
CA GLY A 397 -7.55 -20.19 -7.10
C GLY A 397 -7.47 -18.69 -6.75
N GLY A 398 -8.13 -18.27 -5.67
CA GLY A 398 -8.19 -16.86 -5.26
C GLY A 398 -6.93 -16.34 -4.57
N GLY A 399 -6.00 -17.20 -4.16
CA GLY A 399 -4.65 -16.82 -3.78
C GLY A 399 -4.50 -16.04 -2.47
N VAL A 400 -5.53 -15.93 -1.61
CA VAL A 400 -5.44 -15.13 -0.38
C VAL A 400 -4.35 -15.65 0.56
N TYR A 401 -4.27 -16.97 0.78
CA TYR A 401 -3.21 -17.54 1.63
C TYR A 401 -1.83 -17.46 0.97
N ASP A 402 -1.74 -17.55 -0.35
CA ASP A 402 -0.48 -17.33 -1.07
C ASP A 402 0.00 -15.88 -0.89
N VAL A 403 -0.89 -14.90 -1.07
CA VAL A 403 -0.59 -13.48 -0.88
C VAL A 403 -0.18 -13.19 0.56
N LEU A 404 -0.95 -13.69 1.54
CA LEU A 404 -0.60 -13.58 2.96
C LEU A 404 0.77 -14.21 3.20
N ALA A 405 1.04 -15.43 2.73
CA ALA A 405 2.30 -16.10 3.01
C ALA A 405 3.51 -15.43 2.34
N ASN A 406 3.37 -15.07 1.06
CA ASN A 406 4.50 -14.90 0.16
C ASN A 406 4.71 -13.45 -0.28
N ARG A 407 3.66 -12.64 -0.33
CA ARG A 407 3.69 -11.26 -0.85
C ARG A 407 3.54 -10.20 0.22
N ILE A 408 2.83 -10.49 1.30
CA ILE A 408 2.80 -9.61 2.48
C ILE A 408 4.05 -9.89 3.32
N ASP A 409 4.85 -8.88 3.63
CA ASP A 409 6.03 -9.04 4.48
C ASP A 409 5.68 -9.18 5.98
N ARG A 410 6.69 -9.37 6.82
CA ARG A 410 6.50 -9.53 8.28
C ARG A 410 6.11 -8.23 8.99
N ASP A 411 6.21 -7.08 8.32
CA ASP A 411 5.78 -5.78 8.84
C ASP A 411 4.34 -5.42 8.43
N GLY A 412 3.75 -6.19 7.51
CA GLY A 412 2.36 -6.08 7.11
C GLY A 412 2.13 -5.28 5.84
N TYR A 413 3.17 -5.07 5.02
CA TYR A 413 3.05 -4.44 3.71
C TYR A 413 2.95 -5.51 2.63
N GLY A 414 2.20 -5.25 1.57
CA GLY A 414 2.31 -6.01 0.33
C GLY A 414 3.69 -5.83 -0.32
N ASP A 415 3.89 -6.44 -1.48
CA ASP A 415 5.18 -6.43 -2.17
C ASP A 415 5.44 -5.18 -3.01
N GLU A 416 4.51 -4.23 -3.02
CA GLU A 416 4.74 -2.90 -3.59
C GLU A 416 5.66 -2.09 -2.66
N ALA A 417 6.49 -1.21 -3.24
CA ALA A 417 7.27 -0.27 -2.43
C ALA A 417 6.41 0.87 -1.88
N SER A 418 5.44 1.35 -2.65
CA SER A 418 4.67 2.56 -2.36
C SER A 418 3.67 2.41 -1.20
N PRO A 419 3.69 3.29 -0.17
CA PRO A 419 2.64 3.36 0.85
C PRO A 419 1.23 3.61 0.28
N GLU A 420 1.11 4.47 -0.73
CA GLU A 420 -0.16 4.80 -1.41
C GLU A 420 -0.84 3.57 -2.00
N TYR A 421 -0.07 2.67 -2.61
CA TYR A 421 -0.63 1.45 -3.17
C TYR A 421 -0.80 0.35 -2.12
N ASN A 422 0.13 0.23 -1.17
CA ASN A 422 0.02 -0.76 -0.11
C ASN A 422 -1.23 -0.57 0.76
N VAL A 423 -1.70 0.65 1.02
CA VAL A 423 -2.92 0.84 1.82
C VAL A 423 -4.14 0.20 1.15
N THR A 424 -4.17 0.16 -0.18
CA THR A 424 -5.26 -0.47 -0.93
C THR A 424 -5.31 -1.98 -0.68
N TRP A 425 -4.17 -2.62 -0.45
CA TRP A 425 -4.13 -4.04 -0.08
C TRP A 425 -4.80 -4.29 1.27
N LEU A 426 -4.54 -3.43 2.25
CA LEU A 426 -5.22 -3.49 3.55
C LEU A 426 -6.72 -3.25 3.40
N GLU A 427 -7.14 -2.28 2.59
CA GLU A 427 -8.57 -2.03 2.35
C GLU A 427 -9.29 -3.25 1.76
N ARG A 428 -8.67 -3.89 0.76
CA ARG A 428 -9.22 -5.07 0.11
C ARG A 428 -9.22 -6.28 1.03
N MET A 429 -8.14 -6.50 1.80
CA MET A 429 -8.07 -7.56 2.81
C MET A 429 -9.08 -7.35 3.94
N ASN A 430 -9.23 -6.11 4.43
CA ASN A 430 -10.23 -5.77 5.44
C ASN A 430 -11.64 -6.06 4.94
N SER A 431 -11.94 -5.69 3.69
CA SER A 431 -13.26 -5.96 3.08
C SER A 431 -13.56 -7.47 3.07
N LEU A 432 -12.58 -8.30 2.66
CA LEU A 432 -12.72 -9.75 2.69
C LEU A 432 -12.94 -10.28 4.12
N ALA A 433 -12.14 -9.77 5.07
CA ALA A 433 -12.26 -10.15 6.47
C ALA A 433 -13.64 -9.77 7.05
N ASP A 434 -14.16 -8.58 6.75
CA ASP A 434 -15.48 -8.13 7.18
C ASP A 434 -16.63 -8.95 6.57
N ILE A 435 -16.49 -9.43 5.33
CA ILE A 435 -17.46 -10.32 4.69
C ILE A 435 -17.49 -11.68 5.39
N LEU A 436 -16.33 -12.26 5.69
CA LEU A 436 -16.21 -13.61 6.26
C LEU A 436 -16.44 -13.66 7.76
N ASP A 437 -16.15 -12.57 8.48
CA ASP A 437 -16.26 -12.48 9.93
C ASP A 437 -17.66 -12.77 10.48
N SER A 438 -18.72 -12.39 9.75
CA SER A 438 -20.10 -12.65 10.18
C SER A 438 -20.63 -14.03 9.77
N TYR A 439 -19.83 -14.86 9.09
CA TYR A 439 -20.29 -16.14 8.55
C TYR A 439 -19.94 -17.34 9.43
N GLU A 440 -20.84 -17.61 10.39
CA GLU A 440 -20.68 -18.64 11.43
C GLU A 440 -20.54 -20.08 10.91
N ARG A 441 -20.99 -20.37 9.68
CA ARG A 441 -20.98 -21.73 9.12
C ARG A 441 -19.60 -22.20 8.66
N VAL A 442 -18.66 -21.27 8.46
CA VAL A 442 -17.27 -21.59 8.06
C VAL A 442 -16.30 -20.78 8.95
N PRO A 443 -16.23 -21.09 10.26
CA PRO A 443 -15.47 -20.28 11.22
C PRO A 443 -13.94 -20.32 11.00
N SER A 444 -13.45 -21.30 10.22
CA SER A 444 -12.05 -21.40 9.79
C SER A 444 -11.64 -20.31 8.79
N ALA A 445 -12.60 -19.62 8.16
CA ALA A 445 -12.36 -18.56 7.19
C ALA A 445 -12.26 -17.15 7.82
N ASP A 446 -12.37 -17.05 9.15
CA ASP A 446 -12.25 -15.79 9.88
C ASP A 446 -10.81 -15.23 9.80
N LEU A 447 -10.61 -14.32 8.85
CA LEU A 447 -9.32 -13.70 8.57
C LEU A 447 -8.82 -12.78 9.68
N TYR A 448 -9.69 -12.28 10.58
CA TYR A 448 -9.22 -11.46 11.70
C TYR A 448 -8.36 -12.26 12.69
N LYS A 449 -8.45 -13.60 12.67
CA LYS A 449 -7.57 -14.50 13.42
C LYS A 449 -6.20 -14.70 12.76
N HIS A 450 -6.03 -14.33 11.50
CA HIS A 450 -4.76 -14.52 10.79
C HIS A 450 -3.70 -13.50 11.22
N PRO A 451 -2.47 -13.93 11.60
CA PRO A 451 -1.46 -13.02 12.13
C PRO A 451 -1.07 -11.87 11.18
N LYS A 452 -0.90 -12.16 9.88
CA LYS A 452 -0.57 -11.11 8.91
C LYS A 452 -1.70 -10.12 8.69
N VAL A 453 -2.97 -10.53 8.73
CA VAL A 453 -4.11 -9.60 8.63
C VAL A 453 -4.10 -8.63 9.79
N LYS A 454 -3.88 -9.13 11.02
CA LYS A 454 -3.68 -8.27 12.19
C LYS A 454 -2.49 -7.32 12.02
N LYS A 455 -1.36 -7.80 11.49
CA LYS A 455 -0.14 -7.01 11.29
C LYS A 455 -0.34 -5.86 10.29
N MET A 456 -1.08 -6.07 9.20
CA MET A 456 -1.37 -5.04 8.20
C MET A 456 -2.04 -3.78 8.81
N PHE A 457 -2.86 -3.92 9.85
CA PHE A 457 -3.48 -2.76 10.52
C PHE A 457 -2.49 -1.87 11.29
N TYR A 458 -1.34 -2.40 11.71
CA TYR A 458 -0.30 -1.60 12.36
C TYR A 458 0.58 -0.88 11.33
N ALA A 459 0.81 -1.50 10.17
CA ALA A 459 1.80 -1.10 9.17
C ALA A 459 1.85 0.42 8.93
N PHE A 460 0.75 1.01 8.44
CA PHE A 460 0.75 2.42 8.00
C PHE A 460 0.89 3.43 9.14
N LEU A 461 0.65 3.05 10.39
CA LEU A 461 0.89 3.93 11.53
C LEU A 461 2.38 4.18 11.72
N ASP A 462 3.21 3.17 11.47
CA ASP A 462 4.64 3.23 11.73
C ASP A 462 5.39 4.18 10.78
N LEU A 463 4.80 4.53 9.64
CA LEU A 463 5.33 5.49 8.67
C LEU A 463 4.95 6.94 8.95
N VAL A 464 4.03 7.20 9.89
CA VAL A 464 3.58 8.57 10.15
C VAL A 464 4.71 9.38 10.78
N MET A 465 4.99 10.54 10.20
CA MET A 465 6.00 11.51 10.64
C MET A 465 5.31 12.77 11.16
N GLN A 466 5.77 13.29 12.29
CA GLN A 466 5.25 14.50 12.95
C GLN A 466 3.73 14.48 13.21
N GLY A 467 3.10 13.29 13.19
CA GLY A 467 1.66 13.10 13.30
C GLY A 467 0.83 13.68 12.15
N LYS A 468 1.44 14.06 11.03
CA LYS A 468 0.76 14.78 9.94
C LYS A 468 1.08 14.31 8.53
N ASP A 469 2.16 13.56 8.35
CA ASP A 469 2.63 13.18 7.01
C ASP A 469 3.15 11.74 6.96
N THR A 470 3.27 11.19 5.75
CA THR A 470 3.88 9.89 5.45
C THR A 470 4.90 10.10 4.33
N PRO A 471 6.16 9.61 4.47
CA PRO A 471 7.18 9.80 3.44
C PRO A 471 6.71 9.34 2.06
N ASN A 472 7.04 10.14 1.03
CA ASN A 472 6.72 9.89 -0.38
C ASN A 472 7.59 8.78 -1.00
N ILE A 473 7.57 7.58 -0.41
CA ILE A 473 8.35 6.42 -0.87
C ILE A 473 7.69 5.82 -2.14
N GLY A 474 8.49 5.62 -3.19
CA GLY A 474 7.99 5.10 -4.47
C GLY A 474 6.94 6.00 -5.10
N ASP A 475 6.00 5.42 -5.85
CA ASP A 475 4.89 6.20 -6.42
C ASP A 475 3.86 6.56 -5.32
N SER A 476 4.18 7.55 -4.50
CA SER A 476 3.34 8.06 -3.40
C SER A 476 3.32 9.58 -3.37
N GLY A 477 2.12 10.15 -3.19
CA GLY A 477 1.95 11.51 -2.70
C GLY A 477 2.50 12.61 -3.61
N SER A 478 2.90 13.72 -3.00
CA SER A 478 3.36 14.95 -3.67
C SER A 478 4.25 15.77 -2.73
N ILE A 479 5.16 16.56 -3.29
CA ILE A 479 6.19 17.27 -2.53
C ILE A 479 5.60 18.38 -1.66
N GLY A 480 5.94 18.34 -0.37
CA GLY A 480 5.59 19.40 0.58
C GLY A 480 4.09 19.53 0.87
N LYS A 481 3.29 18.49 0.60
CA LYS A 481 1.89 18.39 0.97
C LYS A 481 1.72 17.28 2.01
N ASP A 482 1.23 17.66 3.18
CA ASP A 482 0.91 16.74 4.26
C ASP A 482 -0.12 15.69 3.79
N ASN A 483 0.23 14.41 3.92
CA ASN A 483 -0.69 13.32 3.65
C ASN A 483 -0.40 12.12 4.56
N ILE A 484 -1.44 11.55 5.18
CA ILE A 484 -1.31 10.33 5.98
C ILE A 484 -1.98 9.17 5.26
N TRP A 485 -1.20 8.13 4.93
CA TRP A 485 -1.74 6.93 4.31
C TRP A 485 -2.46 6.00 5.30
N ALA A 486 -2.19 6.11 6.60
CA ALA A 486 -3.01 5.45 7.62
C ALA A 486 -4.43 6.03 7.65
N LYS A 487 -5.43 5.19 7.36
CA LYS A 487 -6.84 5.63 7.29
C LYS A 487 -7.54 5.46 8.63
N ARG A 488 -8.17 6.53 9.13
CA ARG A 488 -8.94 6.54 10.39
C ARG A 488 -9.92 5.37 10.47
N ASP A 489 -10.67 5.12 9.40
CA ASP A 489 -11.73 4.10 9.41
C ASP A 489 -11.18 2.67 9.52
N LEU A 490 -10.03 2.38 8.91
CA LEU A 490 -9.35 1.09 9.04
C LEU A 490 -8.79 0.88 10.45
N VAL A 491 -8.19 1.92 11.02
CA VAL A 491 -7.66 1.88 12.39
C VAL A 491 -8.79 1.76 13.41
N TRP A 492 -9.91 2.47 13.19
CA TRP A 492 -11.13 2.32 13.98
C TRP A 492 -11.68 0.89 13.89
N ARG A 493 -11.79 0.33 12.68
CA ARG A 493 -12.21 -1.06 12.46
C ARG A 493 -11.30 -2.04 13.21
N ALA A 494 -9.99 -1.82 13.21
CA ALA A 494 -9.04 -2.60 14.00
C ALA A 494 -9.29 -2.50 15.51
N PHE A 495 -9.60 -1.31 16.04
CA PHE A 495 -10.00 -1.15 17.45
C PHE A 495 -11.29 -1.92 17.76
N VAL A 496 -12.28 -1.88 16.87
CA VAL A 496 -13.53 -2.64 17.04
C VAL A 496 -13.26 -4.14 17.13
N LYS A 497 -12.32 -4.66 16.33
CA LYS A 497 -12.01 -6.09 16.27
C LYS A 497 -11.06 -6.57 17.36
N TYR A 498 -9.95 -5.87 17.57
CA TYR A 498 -8.88 -6.33 18.42
C TYR A 498 -8.89 -5.74 19.83
N ARG A 499 -9.63 -4.65 20.07
CA ARG A 499 -9.67 -3.94 21.37
C ARG A 499 -8.30 -3.45 21.85
N ASP A 500 -7.33 -3.36 20.96
CA ASP A 500 -6.00 -2.85 21.28
C ASP A 500 -6.08 -1.32 21.53
N PRO A 501 -5.66 -0.83 22.70
CA PRO A 501 -5.63 0.60 23.01
C PRO A 501 -4.87 1.43 21.97
N LEU A 502 -3.83 0.87 21.33
CA LEU A 502 -3.05 1.54 20.29
C LEU A 502 -3.96 2.04 19.16
N PHE A 503 -4.89 1.20 18.69
CA PHE A 503 -5.79 1.57 17.61
C PHE A 503 -6.79 2.66 18.02
N ALA A 504 -7.22 2.69 19.29
CA ALA A 504 -8.02 3.81 19.78
C ALA A 504 -7.22 5.12 19.81
N GLN A 505 -5.98 5.09 20.32
CA GLN A 505 -5.11 6.28 20.34
C GLN A 505 -4.79 6.79 18.92
N ALA A 506 -4.56 5.87 17.98
CA ALA A 506 -4.27 6.19 16.59
C ALA A 506 -5.50 6.73 15.84
N ALA A 507 -6.68 6.12 16.03
CA ALA A 507 -7.92 6.65 15.47
C ALA A 507 -8.21 8.07 15.99
N PHE A 508 -7.93 8.33 17.27
CA PHE A 508 -8.07 9.67 17.87
C PHE A 508 -7.11 10.69 17.23
N LEU A 509 -5.83 10.33 17.04
CA LEU A 509 -4.86 11.16 16.33
C LEU A 509 -5.35 11.49 14.92
N LEU A 510 -5.72 10.47 14.13
CA LEU A 510 -6.18 10.62 12.75
C LEU A 510 -7.50 11.39 12.63
N ASN A 511 -8.27 11.51 13.72
CA ASN A 511 -9.46 12.34 13.81
C ASN A 511 -9.18 13.79 14.27
N GLY A 512 -7.90 14.19 14.28
CA GLY A 512 -7.45 15.52 14.71
C GLY A 512 -7.51 15.70 16.22
N ASN A 513 -7.25 14.64 16.98
CA ASN A 513 -7.34 14.63 18.46
C ASN A 513 -8.72 15.04 18.98
N ARG A 514 -9.77 14.58 18.30
CA ARG A 514 -11.17 14.80 18.69
C ARG A 514 -11.89 13.48 18.89
N THR A 515 -12.81 13.45 19.85
CA THR A 515 -13.64 12.25 20.08
C THR A 515 -14.90 12.27 19.22
N GLU A 516 -15.34 13.46 18.84
CA GLU A 516 -16.48 13.71 17.98
C GLU A 516 -16.19 13.29 16.55
N GLY A 517 -17.13 12.62 15.90
CA GLY A 517 -17.00 12.21 14.49
C GLY A 517 -15.96 11.10 14.23
N ILE A 518 -15.56 10.35 15.26
CA ILE A 518 -14.58 9.26 15.14
C ILE A 518 -15.01 8.16 14.16
N THR A 519 -16.32 7.95 14.01
CA THR A 519 -16.90 6.96 13.11
C THR A 519 -18.25 7.43 12.60
N ASN A 520 -18.56 7.04 11.37
CA ASN A 520 -19.87 7.18 10.73
C ASN A 520 -20.45 5.80 10.35
N ASP A 521 -20.00 4.72 11.00
CA ASP A 521 -20.47 3.37 10.71
C ASP A 521 -21.91 3.17 11.25
N LEU A 522 -22.89 3.33 10.36
CA LEU A 522 -24.31 3.15 10.68
C LEU A 522 -24.63 1.73 11.15
N PHE A 523 -23.87 0.73 10.69
CA PHE A 523 -24.11 -0.68 10.95
C PHE A 523 -23.42 -1.19 12.22
N GLN A 524 -22.66 -0.35 12.92
CA GLN A 524 -21.93 -0.74 14.12
C GLN A 524 -22.89 -1.03 15.29
N PRO A 525 -22.98 -2.29 15.76
CA PRO A 525 -23.77 -2.62 16.92
C PRO A 525 -23.15 -2.06 18.20
N LYS A 526 -24.01 -1.74 19.18
CA LYS A 526 -23.60 -1.27 20.52
C LYS A 526 -22.65 -0.07 20.46
N MET A 527 -22.92 0.88 19.55
CA MET A 527 -22.07 2.04 19.27
C MET A 527 -21.66 2.80 20.55
N GLU A 528 -22.58 3.07 21.47
CA GLU A 528 -22.21 3.90 22.63
C GLU A 528 -21.33 3.17 23.66
N ALA A 529 -21.46 1.83 23.78
CA ALA A 529 -20.53 1.05 24.59
C ALA A 529 -19.12 1.07 23.99
N LEU A 530 -19.02 1.02 22.65
CA LEU A 530 -17.77 1.13 21.91
C LEU A 530 -17.13 2.52 22.07
N LEU A 531 -17.92 3.58 21.90
CA LEU A 531 -17.46 4.96 22.09
C LEU A 531 -17.04 5.24 23.54
N ALA A 532 -17.75 4.68 24.53
CA ALA A 532 -17.35 4.78 25.93
C ALA A 532 -15.99 4.11 26.19
N GLN A 533 -15.73 2.92 25.62
CA GLN A 533 -14.43 2.26 25.72
C GLN A 533 -13.33 3.09 25.04
N PHE A 534 -13.59 3.61 23.85
CA PHE A 534 -12.68 4.50 23.14
C PHE A 534 -12.35 5.74 23.98
N ARG A 535 -13.37 6.45 24.49
CA ARG A 535 -13.21 7.63 25.36
C ARG A 535 -12.37 7.31 26.59
N LYS A 536 -12.59 6.15 27.23
CA LYS A 536 -11.80 5.69 28.37
C LYS A 536 -10.32 5.50 28.02
N VAL A 537 -10.01 4.90 26.87
CA VAL A 537 -8.62 4.73 26.42
C VAL A 537 -7.96 6.09 26.18
N VAL A 538 -8.59 6.96 25.40
CA VAL A 538 -7.97 8.26 25.06
C VAL A 538 -7.89 9.21 26.26
N GLN A 539 -8.83 9.13 27.21
CA GLN A 539 -8.75 9.90 28.46
C GLN A 539 -7.59 9.44 29.35
N SER A 540 -7.29 8.13 29.37
CA SER A 540 -6.24 7.59 30.23
C SER A 540 -4.85 7.59 29.59
N GLN A 541 -4.76 7.50 28.26
CA GLN A 541 -3.50 7.33 27.53
C GLN A 541 -3.17 8.45 26.55
N GLY A 542 -4.14 9.30 26.19
CA GLY A 542 -3.97 10.39 25.24
C GLY A 542 -3.79 9.93 23.78
N SER A 543 -3.36 10.87 22.93
CA SER A 543 -3.00 10.59 21.53
C SER A 543 -1.88 9.58 21.41
N TYR A 544 -1.86 8.86 20.28
CA TYR A 544 -0.76 7.97 19.95
C TYR A 544 0.56 8.75 19.88
N LYS A 545 1.61 8.20 20.46
CA LYS A 545 2.96 8.77 20.48
C LYS A 545 3.89 7.87 19.68
N PHE A 546 4.38 8.36 18.56
CA PHE A 546 5.33 7.64 17.72
C PHE A 546 6.69 7.57 18.44
N LYS A 547 7.30 6.39 18.42
CA LYS A 547 8.69 6.16 18.82
C LYS A 547 9.54 5.92 17.58
N SER A 548 10.86 5.89 17.72
CA SER A 548 11.69 5.40 16.61
C SER A 548 11.33 3.94 16.33
N ILE A 549 11.39 3.54 15.06
CA ILE A 549 11.07 2.18 14.65
C ILE A 549 11.95 1.73 13.49
N ASN A 550 12.24 0.43 13.47
CA ASN A 550 12.93 -0.23 12.37
C ASN A 550 12.05 -1.35 11.79
N LEU A 551 11.48 -1.11 10.61
CA LEU A 551 10.61 -2.02 9.86
C LEU A 551 11.46 -2.84 8.89
N THR A 552 12.07 -3.90 9.39
CA THR A 552 13.10 -4.66 8.69
C THR A 552 12.57 -5.56 7.58
N GLY A 553 11.27 -5.86 7.56
CA GLY A 553 10.58 -6.55 6.47
C GLY A 553 10.21 -5.63 5.30
N TYR A 554 9.78 -4.40 5.60
CA TYR A 554 9.44 -3.38 4.59
C TYR A 554 10.68 -2.64 4.07
N GLY A 555 11.71 -2.51 4.90
CA GLY A 555 12.92 -1.77 4.58
C GLY A 555 12.82 -0.28 4.90
N TYR A 556 12.43 0.05 6.13
CA TYR A 556 12.26 1.44 6.55
C TYR A 556 12.69 1.65 8.00
N THR A 557 13.31 2.79 8.29
CA THR A 557 13.55 3.24 9.65
C THR A 557 13.06 4.66 9.82
N ALA A 558 12.45 4.96 10.97
CA ALA A 558 12.23 6.32 11.44
C ALA A 558 12.95 6.54 12.77
N LEU A 559 13.70 7.63 12.87
CA LEU A 559 14.35 8.12 14.08
C LEU A 559 13.61 9.38 14.52
N ARG A 560 13.02 9.39 15.72
CA ARG A 560 12.10 10.44 16.15
C ARG A 560 12.54 11.10 17.45
N HIS A 561 12.71 12.42 17.45
CA HIS A 561 13.09 13.17 18.65
C HIS A 561 12.52 14.59 18.66
N GLY A 562 11.56 14.85 19.55
CA GLY A 562 11.00 16.17 19.74
C GLY A 562 10.37 16.70 18.45
N ASP A 563 10.86 17.84 17.96
CA ASP A 563 10.41 18.49 16.73
C ASP A 563 11.18 18.04 15.49
N ILE A 564 12.17 17.14 15.62
CA ILE A 564 13.00 16.64 14.52
C ILE A 564 12.81 15.14 14.38
N GLU A 565 12.43 14.70 13.18
CA GLU A 565 12.31 13.29 12.85
C GLU A 565 12.99 13.05 11.52
N ALA A 566 13.58 11.87 11.32
CA ALA A 566 14.23 11.53 10.07
C ALA A 566 13.95 10.07 9.71
N TRP A 567 14.02 9.76 8.43
CA TRP A 567 13.76 8.42 7.94
C TRP A 567 14.84 7.95 6.98
N LEU A 568 15.01 6.63 6.89
CA LEU A 568 15.90 5.96 5.94
C LEU A 568 15.13 4.83 5.28
N TYR A 569 15.04 4.87 3.94
CA TYR A 569 14.45 3.81 3.14
C TYR A 569 15.53 2.87 2.62
N TYR A 570 15.31 1.57 2.78
CA TYR A 570 16.20 0.50 2.35
C TYR A 570 15.38 -0.70 1.85
N GLY A 571 14.21 -0.43 1.29
CA GLY A 571 13.28 -1.44 0.79
C GLY A 571 13.53 -1.85 -0.66
N ARG A 572 12.42 -2.01 -1.39
CA ARG A 572 12.35 -2.69 -2.68
C ARG A 572 12.62 -1.72 -3.82
N ASN A 573 13.54 -2.10 -4.71
CA ASN A 573 13.88 -1.28 -5.88
C ASN A 573 13.15 -1.69 -7.16
N GLY A 574 12.72 -2.95 -7.30
CA GLY A 574 12.20 -3.48 -8.58
C GLY A 574 10.82 -4.11 -8.54
N THR A 575 10.02 -3.82 -7.52
CA THR A 575 8.60 -4.19 -7.52
C THR A 575 7.76 -3.09 -8.17
N SER A 576 6.46 -3.36 -8.38
CA SER A 576 5.54 -2.34 -8.90
C SER A 576 5.58 -1.09 -8.02
N HIS A 577 5.51 0.08 -8.67
CA HIS A 577 5.47 1.39 -8.01
C HIS A 577 6.69 1.70 -7.12
N ALA A 578 7.83 1.03 -7.35
CA ALA A 578 9.10 1.26 -6.69
C ALA A 578 9.98 2.28 -7.42
N HIS A 579 10.84 2.94 -6.65
CA HIS A 579 11.93 3.80 -7.11
C HIS A 579 13.29 3.12 -6.88
N ARG A 580 14.37 3.68 -7.42
CA ARG A 580 15.73 3.12 -7.34
C ARG A 580 16.52 3.77 -6.20
N ASP A 581 16.00 3.70 -4.99
CA ASP A 581 16.36 4.61 -3.89
C ASP A 581 16.70 3.89 -2.58
N ALA A 582 17.28 2.69 -2.64
CA ALA A 582 17.85 2.07 -1.43
C ALA A 582 18.89 2.99 -0.77
N LEU A 583 18.82 3.04 0.55
CA LEU A 583 19.56 3.93 1.45
C LEU A 583 19.25 5.43 1.28
N ASN A 584 18.12 5.80 0.68
CA ASN A 584 17.61 7.16 0.64
C ASN A 584 17.20 7.66 2.03
N ILE A 585 17.27 8.97 2.26
CA ILE A 585 16.86 9.61 3.53
C ILE A 585 15.95 10.80 3.30
N GLY A 586 15.15 11.09 4.32
CA GLY A 586 14.47 12.38 4.46
C GLY A 586 14.43 12.84 5.91
N LEU A 587 14.09 14.11 6.09
CA LEU A 587 14.12 14.77 7.40
C LEU A 587 12.96 15.74 7.53
N TYR A 588 12.23 15.61 8.63
CA TYR A 588 11.18 16.51 9.06
C TYR A 588 11.66 17.37 10.22
N GLY A 589 11.34 18.65 10.19
CA GLY A 589 11.65 19.59 11.26
C GLY A 589 10.65 20.72 11.33
N PHE A 590 10.24 21.10 12.55
CA PHE A 590 9.32 22.22 12.79
C PHE A 590 7.96 22.06 12.08
N GLY A 591 7.55 20.82 11.81
CA GLY A 591 6.34 20.53 11.04
C GLY A 591 6.48 20.81 9.53
N LEU A 592 7.68 20.77 8.96
CA LEU A 592 7.90 20.71 7.52
C LEU A 592 8.67 19.45 7.14
N ASP A 593 8.38 18.91 5.97
CA ASP A 593 9.28 18.02 5.26
C ASP A 593 10.43 18.85 4.68
N MET A 594 11.61 18.76 5.29
CA MET A 594 12.77 19.60 4.98
C MET A 594 13.68 18.98 3.91
N ALA A 595 13.56 17.67 3.71
CA ALA A 595 14.24 16.89 2.67
C ALA A 595 13.25 15.86 2.09
N PRO A 596 12.21 16.35 1.37
CA PRO A 596 11.18 15.50 0.79
C PRO A 596 11.75 14.61 -0.30
N ASP A 597 11.12 13.46 -0.55
CA ASP A 597 11.32 12.72 -1.81
C ASP A 597 10.40 13.27 -2.92
N LEU A 598 10.71 12.95 -4.18
CA LEU A 598 9.92 13.36 -5.35
C LEU A 598 8.52 12.75 -5.34
N GLY A 599 8.42 11.48 -4.91
CA GLY A 599 7.15 10.76 -4.85
C GLY A 599 6.55 10.45 -6.21
N TYR A 600 5.22 10.56 -6.31
CA TYR A 600 4.47 10.01 -7.44
C TYR A 600 4.84 10.64 -8.80
N VAL A 601 5.21 9.77 -9.75
CA VAL A 601 5.66 10.07 -11.13
C VAL A 601 4.67 10.83 -12.03
N THR A 602 5.18 11.45 -13.10
CA THR A 602 4.35 12.18 -14.08
C THR A 602 3.44 11.25 -14.87
N PHE A 603 3.98 10.10 -15.29
CA PHE A 603 3.22 9.05 -15.98
C PHE A 603 3.51 7.70 -15.32
N ALA A 604 2.45 6.97 -14.98
CA ALA A 604 2.52 5.66 -14.32
C ALA A 604 2.76 4.51 -15.31
N ASP A 605 3.46 4.78 -16.42
CA ASP A 605 3.92 3.82 -17.41
C ASP A 605 5.45 3.74 -17.42
N ASP A 606 6.01 2.80 -18.18
CA ASP A 606 7.47 2.63 -18.29
C ASP A 606 8.04 3.55 -19.39
N ASN A 607 7.96 4.87 -19.17
CA ASN A 607 8.52 5.87 -20.08
C ASN A 607 9.96 6.28 -19.68
N ILE A 608 10.66 7.00 -20.58
CA ILE A 608 12.05 7.42 -20.37
C ILE A 608 12.21 8.37 -19.18
N LEU A 609 11.31 9.36 -19.02
CA LEU A 609 11.34 10.33 -17.91
C LEU A 609 11.27 9.62 -16.56
N ARG A 610 10.35 8.64 -16.42
CA ARG A 610 10.26 7.81 -15.22
C ARG A 610 11.57 7.07 -14.94
N ARG A 611 12.09 6.32 -15.93
CA ARG A 611 13.29 5.48 -15.75
C ARG A 611 14.60 6.25 -15.53
N ARG A 612 14.71 7.41 -16.16
CA ARG A 612 15.96 8.19 -16.21
C ARG A 612 15.97 9.35 -15.24
N TRP A 613 14.84 9.72 -14.67
CA TRP A 613 14.76 10.80 -13.71
C TRP A 613 13.90 10.46 -12.51
N GLU A 614 12.57 10.41 -12.65
CA GLU A 614 11.65 10.47 -11.50
C GLU A 614 11.76 9.29 -10.52
N SER A 615 12.14 8.11 -11.02
CA SER A 615 12.39 6.92 -10.20
C SER A 615 13.87 6.53 -10.18
N ASN A 616 14.77 7.36 -10.72
CA ASN A 616 16.19 7.05 -10.88
C ASN A 616 16.99 7.47 -9.65
N THR A 617 18.04 6.74 -9.30
CA THR A 617 18.83 6.98 -8.09
C THR A 617 19.34 8.42 -7.93
N ILE A 618 19.67 9.11 -9.02
CA ILE A 618 20.19 10.49 -8.96
C ILE A 618 19.18 11.51 -8.40
N SER A 619 17.87 11.26 -8.52
CA SER A 619 16.85 12.17 -8.02
C SER A 619 16.68 12.09 -6.50
N HIS A 620 17.21 11.06 -5.84
CA HIS A 620 17.00 10.78 -4.42
C HIS A 620 18.22 11.16 -3.57
N ASN A 621 18.03 11.27 -2.25
CA ASN A 621 19.06 11.63 -1.28
C ASN A 621 19.96 10.42 -0.93
N THR A 622 20.66 9.87 -1.93
CA THR A 622 21.53 8.68 -1.83
C THR A 622 22.74 8.80 -2.77
N VAL A 623 23.52 7.72 -2.94
CA VAL A 623 24.74 7.72 -3.78
C VAL A 623 24.51 6.98 -5.10
N VAL A 624 24.82 7.65 -6.21
CA VAL A 624 24.91 7.02 -7.53
C VAL A 624 26.27 6.35 -7.69
N PHE A 625 26.28 5.08 -8.08
CA PHE A 625 27.51 4.32 -8.35
C PHE A 625 27.63 4.03 -9.85
N ASN A 626 28.81 4.29 -10.39
CA ASN A 626 29.21 4.01 -11.76
C ASN A 626 28.24 4.52 -12.85
N LYS A 627 27.57 5.66 -12.61
CA LYS A 627 26.60 6.27 -13.55
C LYS A 627 25.41 5.35 -13.91
N GLU A 628 25.11 4.38 -13.06
CA GLU A 628 23.99 3.46 -13.21
C GLU A 628 22.87 3.79 -12.23
N GLY A 629 21.65 3.34 -12.53
CA GLY A 629 20.58 3.28 -11.52
C GLY A 629 20.68 1.99 -10.71
N GLN A 630 20.18 2.00 -9.48
CA GLN A 630 20.19 0.80 -8.64
C GLN A 630 19.42 -0.38 -9.27
N GLN A 631 19.82 -1.60 -8.93
CA GLN A 631 19.32 -2.84 -9.51
C GLN A 631 17.87 -3.16 -9.05
N PRO A 632 17.05 -3.78 -9.91
CA PRO A 632 15.67 -4.20 -9.59
C PRO A 632 15.55 -5.37 -8.65
N ASN A 633 16.58 -6.18 -8.55
CA ASN A 633 16.56 -7.36 -7.73
C ASN A 633 16.83 -7.10 -6.23
N SER A 634 17.03 -5.84 -5.82
CA SER A 634 17.19 -5.49 -4.41
C SER A 634 15.82 -5.50 -3.71
N TRP A 635 15.59 -6.51 -2.85
CA TRP A 635 14.36 -6.66 -2.07
C TRP A 635 14.35 -5.82 -0.80
N VAL A 636 15.39 -5.94 0.03
CA VAL A 636 15.57 -5.16 1.25
C VAL A 636 17.05 -5.13 1.63
N GLY A 637 17.53 -4.01 2.17
CA GLY A 637 18.83 -3.90 2.80
C GLY A 637 18.98 -4.74 4.07
N ILE A 638 20.21 -4.85 4.54
CA ILE A 638 20.64 -5.63 5.69
C ILE A 638 21.03 -4.64 6.81
N PRO A 639 20.12 -4.39 7.78
CA PRO A 639 20.47 -3.59 8.95
C PRO A 639 21.50 -4.34 9.80
N ARG A 640 22.49 -3.60 10.31
CA ARG A 640 23.56 -4.12 11.17
C ARG A 640 23.49 -3.54 12.58
N HIS A 641 23.04 -2.30 12.71
CA HIS A 641 22.87 -1.60 13.99
C HIS A 641 21.58 -0.78 13.99
N TYR A 642 20.94 -0.70 15.16
CA TYR A 642 19.78 0.13 15.39
C TYR A 642 19.70 0.44 16.88
N ASP A 643 19.47 1.70 17.23
CA ASP A 643 19.20 2.11 18.61
C ASP A 643 18.21 3.28 18.66
N ASP A 644 17.27 3.22 19.62
CA ASP A 644 16.35 4.31 19.97
C ASP A 644 16.79 4.95 21.30
N GLY A 645 18.10 5.13 21.47
CA GLY A 645 18.72 5.63 22.68
C GLY A 645 18.31 7.06 23.02
N LYS A 646 18.58 7.46 24.27
CA LYS A 646 18.33 8.82 24.78
C LYS A 646 19.30 9.84 24.19
N TYR A 647 20.56 9.47 23.98
CA TYR A 647 21.64 10.39 23.59
C TYR A 647 21.97 10.36 22.11
N ALA A 648 21.65 9.25 21.45
CA ALA A 648 21.74 9.09 20.01
C ALA A 648 20.66 8.09 19.60
N LYS A 649 20.07 8.33 18.43
CA LYS A 649 19.18 7.41 17.73
C LYS A 649 19.87 7.05 16.45
N LEU A 650 20.05 5.77 16.16
CA LEU A 650 21.04 5.29 15.20
C LEU A 650 20.43 4.21 14.31
N ILE A 651 20.79 4.23 13.03
CA ILE A 651 20.55 3.14 12.10
C ILE A 651 21.78 2.96 11.20
N ASP A 652 22.11 1.70 10.90
CA ASP A 652 23.18 1.35 9.99
C ASP A 652 22.73 0.19 9.10
N VAL A 653 22.73 0.42 7.78
CA VAL A 653 22.19 -0.53 6.80
C VAL A 653 23.15 -0.68 5.63
N GLU A 654 23.39 -1.93 5.25
CA GLU A 654 24.12 -2.31 4.05
C GLU A 654 23.13 -2.75 2.97
N ALA A 655 23.22 -2.24 1.74
CA ALA A 655 22.39 -2.67 0.62
C ALA A 655 23.27 -3.32 -0.47
N PRO A 656 23.74 -4.56 -0.25
CA PRO A 656 24.73 -5.20 -1.11
C PRO A 656 24.21 -5.52 -2.52
N TYR A 657 22.88 -5.52 -2.71
CA TYR A 657 22.23 -5.78 -3.99
C TYR A 657 21.77 -4.51 -4.71
N ALA A 658 22.11 -3.33 -4.19
CA ALA A 658 21.74 -2.07 -4.84
C ALA A 658 22.50 -1.83 -6.15
N TYR A 659 23.77 -2.25 -6.25
CA TYR A 659 24.61 -2.07 -7.42
C TYR A 659 25.46 -3.30 -7.71
N GLU A 660 25.67 -3.60 -8.99
CA GLU A 660 26.71 -4.52 -9.42
C GLU A 660 28.07 -3.81 -9.37
N GLY A 661 29.11 -4.49 -8.87
CA GLY A 661 30.48 -3.96 -8.80
C GLY A 661 30.78 -3.03 -7.62
N ALA A 662 29.82 -2.82 -6.71
CA ALA A 662 30.07 -2.21 -5.41
C ALA A 662 30.28 -3.30 -4.35
N ASP A 663 31.47 -3.35 -3.75
CA ASP A 663 31.79 -4.29 -2.66
C ASP A 663 31.11 -3.88 -1.35
N VAL A 664 30.93 -2.57 -1.16
CA VAL A 664 30.24 -1.98 -0.01
C VAL A 664 29.34 -0.86 -0.51
N TYR A 665 28.09 -0.87 -0.08
CA TYR A 665 27.14 0.21 -0.23
C TYR A 665 26.33 0.29 1.07
N ARG A 666 26.80 1.11 2.02
CA ARG A 666 26.34 1.09 3.43
C ARG A 666 26.20 2.50 3.97
N ARG A 667 25.11 2.76 4.70
CA ARG A 667 24.83 4.07 5.29
C ARG A 667 24.57 3.93 6.78
N THR A 668 25.33 4.69 7.57
CA THR A 668 25.10 4.89 9.00
C THR A 668 24.56 6.29 9.21
N PHE A 669 23.37 6.39 9.80
CA PHE A 669 22.66 7.65 10.00
C PHE A 669 22.20 7.77 11.45
N ALA A 670 22.52 8.89 12.09
CA ALA A 670 22.25 9.11 13.50
C ALA A 670 21.60 10.46 13.76
N LEU A 671 20.54 10.48 14.57
CA LEU A 671 19.94 11.70 15.10
C LEU A 671 20.47 11.93 16.52
N ILE A 672 21.06 13.10 16.77
CA ILE A 672 21.72 13.48 18.03
C ILE A 672 20.88 14.54 18.75
N PRO A 673 20.13 14.16 19.79
CA PRO A 673 19.41 15.10 20.64
C PRO A 673 20.31 16.20 21.22
N ILE A 674 19.89 17.45 21.02
CA ILE A 674 20.47 18.65 21.63
C ILE A 674 19.79 18.92 22.98
N ASP A 675 18.47 18.96 22.96
CA ASP A 675 17.55 19.16 24.10
C ASP A 675 16.27 18.34 23.86
N ASP A 676 15.18 18.57 24.61
CA ASP A 676 13.92 17.80 24.48
C ASP A 676 13.19 18.00 23.14
N ARG A 677 13.59 18.99 22.34
CA ARG A 677 12.92 19.40 21.10
C ARG A 677 13.81 19.28 19.88
N LEU A 678 15.07 19.70 19.98
CA LEU A 678 15.95 19.83 18.84
C LEU A 678 16.98 18.71 18.78
N ALA A 679 17.34 18.35 17.57
CA ALA A 679 18.42 17.42 17.25
C ALA A 679 19.06 17.83 15.91
N TYR A 680 20.31 17.43 15.71
CA TYR A 680 20.96 17.44 14.39
C TYR A 680 21.23 16.00 13.96
N ALA A 681 21.36 15.74 12.66
CA ALA A 681 21.72 14.42 12.17
C ALA A 681 23.17 14.37 11.69
N VAL A 682 23.78 13.20 11.82
CA VAL A 682 25.10 12.86 11.29
C VAL A 682 24.95 11.68 10.34
N ASP A 683 25.55 11.79 9.17
CA ASP A 683 25.44 10.83 8.09
C ASP A 683 26.83 10.37 7.63
N PHE A 684 27.02 9.05 7.57
CA PHE A 684 28.23 8.39 7.08
C PHE A 684 27.83 7.39 5.99
N PHE A 685 28.07 7.75 4.73
CA PHE A 685 27.81 6.88 3.58
C PHE A 685 29.12 6.30 3.05
N ARG A 686 29.26 4.98 3.18
CA ARG A 686 30.43 4.22 2.72
C ARG A 686 30.12 3.51 1.41
N VAL A 687 30.94 3.77 0.40
CA VAL A 687 30.92 3.06 -0.88
C VAL A 687 32.32 2.54 -1.21
N LYS A 688 32.41 1.27 -1.60
CA LYS A 688 33.64 0.65 -2.09
C LYS A 688 33.41 0.05 -3.47
N GLY A 689 34.23 0.44 -4.44
CA GLY A 689 34.20 -0.10 -5.80
C GLY A 689 34.88 0.85 -6.78
N ALA A 690 35.39 0.33 -7.90
CA ALA A 690 36.21 1.09 -8.84
C ALA A 690 35.44 2.17 -9.64
N GLY A 691 34.11 2.10 -9.69
CA GLY A 691 33.27 3.05 -10.43
C GLY A 691 33.17 4.43 -9.76
N GLU A 692 32.82 5.44 -10.57
CA GLU A 692 32.55 6.81 -10.09
C GLU A 692 31.44 6.82 -9.03
N GLN A 693 31.53 7.70 -8.04
CA GLN A 693 30.58 7.78 -6.94
C GLN A 693 30.09 9.22 -6.79
N VAL A 694 28.78 9.44 -6.91
CA VAL A 694 28.16 10.77 -6.82
C VAL A 694 27.08 10.74 -5.74
N SER A 695 27.32 11.43 -4.63
CA SER A 695 26.26 11.68 -3.64
C SER A 695 25.35 12.79 -4.15
N SER A 696 24.04 12.56 -4.07
CA SER A 696 22.99 13.51 -4.40
C SER A 696 22.22 13.86 -3.14
N PHE A 697 21.92 15.14 -2.95
CA PHE A 697 21.07 15.62 -1.86
C PHE A 697 20.24 16.82 -2.32
N HIS A 698 18.95 16.81 -2.05
CA HIS A 698 18.07 17.97 -2.18
C HIS A 698 17.23 18.18 -0.93
N GLY A 699 17.00 19.45 -0.61
CA GLY A 699 16.06 19.87 0.42
C GLY A 699 14.68 20.23 -0.14
N MET A 700 13.88 20.84 0.72
CA MET A 700 12.57 21.41 0.40
C MET A 700 12.63 22.58 -0.59
N GLU A 701 11.45 22.95 -1.12
CA GLU A 701 11.27 24.15 -1.94
C GLU A 701 11.78 25.41 -1.22
N GLY A 702 12.58 26.20 -1.92
CA GLY A 702 13.26 27.33 -1.33
C GLY A 702 14.37 27.91 -2.19
N THR A 703 15.25 28.66 -1.55
CA THR A 703 16.52 29.11 -2.15
C THR A 703 17.68 28.41 -1.47
N VAL A 704 18.72 28.07 -2.23
CA VAL A 704 19.96 27.50 -1.69
C VAL A 704 21.09 28.52 -1.62
N GLU A 705 21.67 28.64 -0.43
CA GLU A 705 22.92 29.35 -0.20
C GLU A 705 24.06 28.37 0.09
N THR A 706 25.24 28.66 -0.44
CA THR A 706 26.42 27.81 -0.23
C THR A 706 27.55 28.58 0.44
N GLY A 707 28.36 27.89 1.24
CA GLY A 707 29.59 28.45 1.79
C GLY A 707 30.73 27.45 1.77
N GLY A 708 31.96 27.95 1.60
CA GLY A 708 33.15 27.11 1.38
C GLY A 708 33.32 26.59 -0.05
N LEU A 709 32.42 26.95 -0.98
CA LEU A 709 32.50 26.57 -2.40
C LEU A 709 32.83 27.78 -3.28
N LYS A 710 33.69 27.56 -4.28
CA LYS A 710 34.00 28.49 -5.37
C LYS A 710 33.24 28.06 -6.62
N LEU A 711 31.92 28.21 -6.58
CA LEU A 711 31.03 27.79 -7.65
C LEU A 711 31.21 28.62 -8.92
N VAL A 712 31.49 27.95 -10.03
CA VAL A 712 31.52 28.54 -11.38
C VAL A 712 30.31 28.08 -12.16
N GLU A 713 29.55 29.01 -12.74
CA GLU A 713 28.40 28.70 -13.57
C GLU A 713 28.81 28.02 -14.88
N GLN A 714 28.14 26.92 -15.20
CA GLN A 714 28.28 26.23 -16.46
C GLN A 714 27.53 27.01 -17.55
N LYS A 715 28.17 27.26 -18.70
CA LYS A 715 27.60 28.13 -19.75
C LYS A 715 26.33 27.58 -20.39
N SER A 716 26.23 26.26 -20.54
CA SER A 716 25.14 25.57 -21.21
C SER A 716 25.03 24.12 -20.74
N GLY A 717 24.00 23.41 -21.21
CA GLY A 717 23.84 21.98 -20.99
C GLY A 717 23.42 21.61 -19.58
N THR A 718 23.84 20.41 -19.15
CA THR A 718 23.36 19.74 -17.93
C THR A 718 24.53 19.21 -17.11
N TYR A 719 24.26 18.56 -15.98
CA TYR A 719 25.29 17.91 -15.16
C TYR A 719 26.01 16.78 -15.92
N ALA A 720 25.38 16.22 -16.96
CA ALA A 720 26.01 15.27 -17.88
C ALA A 720 27.13 15.91 -18.73
N GLY A 721 27.11 17.24 -18.92
CA GLY A 721 28.13 17.99 -19.62
C GLY A 721 27.57 19.25 -20.32
N GLU A 722 28.47 20.19 -20.67
CA GLU A 722 28.09 21.49 -21.25
C GLU A 722 27.38 21.37 -22.61
N GLN A 723 27.61 20.26 -23.32
CA GLN A 723 27.06 19.98 -24.64
C GLN A 723 25.84 19.05 -24.60
N ILE A 724 25.43 18.59 -23.42
CA ILE A 724 24.32 17.65 -23.27
C ILE A 724 23.04 18.43 -22.90
N PRO A 725 22.03 18.50 -23.80
CA PRO A 725 20.77 19.19 -23.51
C PRO A 725 19.97 18.55 -22.37
N LEU A 726 19.06 19.33 -21.79
CA LEU A 726 18.08 18.86 -20.81
C LEU A 726 17.20 17.76 -21.42
N ALA A 727 17.05 16.64 -20.71
CA ALA A 727 16.22 15.51 -21.13
C ALA A 727 16.55 14.96 -22.54
N ASP A 728 17.83 15.06 -22.96
CA ASP A 728 18.28 14.57 -24.27
C ASP A 728 18.01 13.06 -24.46
N PRO A 729 17.21 12.65 -25.48
CA PRO A 729 16.93 11.25 -25.76
C PRO A 729 18.19 10.45 -26.13
N ALA A 730 19.11 11.04 -26.91
CA ALA A 730 20.31 10.34 -27.36
C ALA A 730 21.22 9.97 -26.17
N TYR A 731 21.42 10.90 -25.24
CA TYR A 731 22.08 10.61 -23.97
C TYR A 731 21.32 9.57 -23.14
N SER A 732 20.00 9.66 -23.06
CA SER A 732 19.16 8.77 -22.23
C SER A 732 19.10 7.32 -22.74
N GLU A 733 19.38 7.11 -24.03
CA GLU A 733 19.58 5.80 -24.65
C GLU A 733 20.93 5.19 -24.28
N GLN A 734 21.99 5.99 -24.20
CA GLN A 734 23.36 5.53 -23.96
C GLN A 734 23.77 5.52 -22.49
N SER A 735 23.12 6.33 -21.64
CA SER A 735 23.43 6.48 -20.22
C SER A 735 22.19 6.26 -19.36
N LYS A 736 22.37 5.57 -18.23
CA LYS A 736 21.32 5.34 -17.23
C LYS A 736 21.41 6.28 -16.03
N SER A 737 22.36 7.21 -16.04
CA SER A 737 22.71 8.07 -14.91
C SER A 737 21.66 9.10 -14.50
N GLY A 738 20.81 9.53 -15.45
CA GLY A 738 19.87 10.63 -15.24
C GLY A 738 20.51 12.02 -15.13
N TYR A 739 21.83 12.14 -15.33
CA TYR A 739 22.54 13.42 -15.14
C TYR A 739 22.08 14.54 -16.08
N ASN A 740 21.47 14.19 -17.22
CA ASN A 740 20.92 15.15 -18.18
C ASN A 740 19.57 15.76 -17.75
N TYR A 741 19.04 15.41 -16.57
CA TYR A 741 17.86 16.05 -15.98
C TYR A 741 18.20 17.13 -14.95
N LEU A 742 19.50 17.31 -14.66
CA LEU A 742 20.02 18.31 -13.75
C LEU A 742 20.63 19.48 -14.54
N TYR A 743 20.06 20.67 -14.42
CA TYR A 743 20.42 21.87 -15.19
C TYR A 743 20.79 23.05 -14.29
N ASN A 744 21.13 24.22 -14.87
CA ASN A 744 21.62 25.40 -14.14
C ASN A 744 22.80 25.06 -13.21
N VAL A 745 23.74 24.27 -13.76
CA VAL A 745 24.85 23.70 -13.01
C VAL A 745 25.83 24.80 -12.63
N ARG A 746 26.18 24.85 -11.36
CA ARG A 746 27.30 25.63 -10.84
C ARG A 746 28.26 24.68 -10.15
N LYS A 747 29.53 24.70 -10.50
CA LYS A 747 30.50 23.66 -10.10
C LYS A 747 31.77 24.26 -9.49
N ASP A 748 32.21 23.69 -8.39
CA ASP A 748 33.55 23.86 -7.82
C ASP A 748 34.36 22.60 -8.14
N LYS A 749 35.46 22.76 -8.88
CA LYS A 749 36.32 21.65 -9.34
C LYS A 749 37.40 21.26 -8.32
N ASP A 750 37.53 22.01 -7.22
CA ASP A 750 38.50 21.76 -6.16
C ASP A 750 37.91 22.23 -4.81
N PRO A 751 36.81 21.60 -4.35
CA PRO A 751 36.15 22.01 -3.13
C PRO A 751 37.06 21.72 -1.93
N ILE A 752 37.12 22.69 -1.01
CA ILE A 752 37.87 22.51 0.24
C ILE A 752 37.24 21.40 1.08
N GLY A 753 37.99 20.94 2.09
CA GLY A 753 37.59 19.81 2.92
C GLY A 753 36.31 19.97 3.79
N GLN A 754 35.70 21.17 3.79
CA GLN A 754 34.48 21.47 4.53
C GLN A 754 33.70 22.60 3.85
N PHE A 755 32.47 22.32 3.45
CA PHE A 755 31.56 23.27 2.81
C PHE A 755 30.11 22.94 3.14
N TYR A 756 29.18 23.83 2.81
CA TYR A 756 27.75 23.58 3.05
C TYR A 756 26.87 24.10 1.92
N ALA A 757 25.67 23.52 1.87
CA ALA A 757 24.48 24.08 1.23
C ALA A 757 23.38 24.26 2.28
N GLU A 758 22.67 25.39 2.24
CA GLU A 758 21.57 25.72 3.14
C GLU A 758 20.30 26.01 2.33
N TRP A 759 19.29 25.17 2.50
CA TRP A 759 17.96 25.36 1.95
C TRP A 759 17.14 26.25 2.89
N LYS A 760 16.75 27.41 2.38
CA LYS A 760 15.85 28.35 3.07
C LYS A 760 14.43 28.11 2.61
N SER A 761 13.55 27.69 3.53
CA SER A 761 12.17 27.36 3.18
C SER A 761 11.45 28.51 2.48
N ALA A 762 10.78 28.21 1.36
CA ALA A 762 9.81 29.13 0.78
C ALA A 762 8.59 29.31 1.69
N LYS A 763 8.21 28.25 2.42
CA LYS A 763 7.02 28.15 3.28
C LYS A 763 7.28 28.65 4.71
N SER A 764 6.32 29.39 5.26
CA SER A 764 6.27 29.77 6.67
C SER A 764 5.45 28.77 7.47
N VAL A 765 5.89 28.44 8.69
CA VAL A 765 5.16 27.58 9.63
C VAL A 765 4.96 28.27 10.97
N SER A 766 3.86 27.91 11.64
CA SER A 766 3.61 28.30 13.02
C SER A 766 4.42 27.41 13.96
N TYR A 767 5.52 27.95 14.49
CA TYR A 767 6.36 27.30 15.48
C TYR A 767 6.37 28.12 16.78
N ASN A 768 6.00 27.49 17.91
CA ASN A 768 5.87 28.15 19.21
C ASN A 768 5.02 29.44 19.17
N ARG A 769 3.89 29.40 18.44
CA ARG A 769 2.97 30.54 18.22
C ARG A 769 3.59 31.71 17.45
N THR A 770 4.72 31.50 16.79
CA THR A 770 5.38 32.49 15.92
C THR A 770 5.52 31.93 14.51
N GLN A 771 5.41 32.80 13.51
CA GLN A 771 5.68 32.42 12.13
C GLN A 771 7.19 32.41 11.88
N VAL A 772 7.70 31.28 11.39
CA VAL A 772 9.12 31.09 11.05
C VAL A 772 9.24 30.43 9.68
N LYS A 773 10.32 30.77 8.98
CA LYS A 773 10.77 30.03 7.79
C LYS A 773 12.00 29.24 8.21
N PRO A 774 11.85 27.96 8.57
CA PRO A 774 12.97 27.18 9.03
C PRO A 774 13.89 26.85 7.86
N ASN A 775 15.15 26.58 8.18
CA ASN A 775 16.19 26.26 7.22
C ASN A 775 16.74 24.87 7.51
N LEU A 776 17.27 24.22 6.47
CA LEU A 776 18.08 23.02 6.58
C LEU A 776 19.46 23.28 6.01
N ARG A 777 20.49 23.19 6.85
CA ARG A 777 21.89 23.25 6.40
C ARG A 777 22.49 21.86 6.38
N VAL A 778 23.07 21.48 5.24
CA VAL A 778 23.88 20.26 5.10
C VAL A 778 25.33 20.66 4.94
N THR A 779 26.16 20.27 5.91
CA THR A 779 27.61 20.52 5.89
C THR A 779 28.33 19.24 5.49
N MET A 780 29.08 19.27 4.39
CA MET A 780 29.90 18.16 3.91
C MET A 780 31.29 18.22 4.54
N LEU A 781 31.81 17.06 4.91
CA LEU A 781 33.15 16.87 5.48
C LEU A 781 33.86 15.78 4.67
N GLY A 782 35.07 16.04 4.20
CA GLY A 782 35.83 15.10 3.38
C GLY A 782 36.50 15.78 2.19
N SER A 783 37.26 15.01 1.42
CA SER A 783 37.88 15.49 0.18
C SER A 783 37.09 14.96 -1.03
N TYR A 784 36.79 15.82 -1.99
CA TYR A 784 35.95 15.50 -3.14
C TYR A 784 36.63 15.95 -4.43
N THR A 785 36.40 15.23 -5.53
CA THR A 785 36.90 15.62 -6.85
C THR A 785 36.21 16.89 -7.34
N ASP A 786 34.93 17.04 -7.03
CA ASP A 786 34.19 18.27 -7.23
C ASP A 786 32.90 18.28 -6.42
N ALA A 787 32.32 19.48 -6.31
CA ALA A 787 30.98 19.70 -5.80
C ALA A 787 30.20 20.58 -6.78
N ALA A 788 28.92 20.31 -6.96
CA ALA A 788 28.04 21.10 -7.82
C ALA A 788 26.71 21.39 -7.15
N VAL A 789 26.13 22.54 -7.49
CA VAL A 789 24.71 22.83 -7.28
C VAL A 789 24.01 22.82 -8.63
N ALA A 790 22.92 22.06 -8.74
CA ALA A 790 22.12 21.96 -9.95
C ALA A 790 20.63 21.95 -9.61
N GLN A 791 19.77 22.08 -10.62
CA GLN A 791 18.32 22.08 -10.47
C GLN A 791 17.71 20.89 -11.18
N GLY A 792 16.72 20.26 -10.55
CA GLY A 792 15.94 19.17 -11.11
C GLY A 792 14.45 19.41 -10.92
N ASP A 793 13.65 18.93 -11.87
CA ASP A 793 12.21 19.17 -11.89
C ASP A 793 11.47 17.99 -11.25
N PRO A 794 10.73 18.15 -10.14
CA PRO A 794 9.89 17.06 -9.66
C PRO A 794 8.71 16.82 -10.62
N PRO A 795 7.92 15.74 -10.46
CA PRO A 795 6.73 15.49 -11.28
C PRO A 795 5.81 16.72 -11.33
N GLN A 796 5.52 17.25 -12.51
CA GLN A 796 4.78 18.50 -12.68
C GLN A 796 3.25 18.30 -12.83
N ASN A 797 2.79 17.05 -12.89
CA ASN A 797 1.37 16.70 -12.97
C ASN A 797 0.64 16.74 -11.60
N LYS A 798 1.37 16.90 -10.49
CA LYS A 798 0.79 16.93 -9.14
C LYS A 798 0.57 18.38 -8.69
N PRO A 799 -0.69 18.82 -8.47
CA PRO A 799 -0.95 20.18 -8.01
C PRO A 799 -0.22 20.47 -6.69
N GLY A 800 0.56 21.56 -6.66
CA GLY A 800 1.32 22.00 -5.49
C GLY A 800 2.77 21.56 -5.44
N ASN A 801 3.24 20.69 -6.36
CA ASN A 801 4.67 20.41 -6.49
C ASN A 801 5.42 21.68 -6.90
N PRO A 802 6.65 21.90 -6.37
CA PRO A 802 7.45 23.04 -6.76
C PRO A 802 7.91 22.92 -8.22
N ARG A 803 8.19 24.06 -8.86
CA ARG A 803 8.70 24.06 -10.24
C ARG A 803 10.02 23.29 -10.36
N ARG A 804 10.88 23.37 -9.35
CA ARG A 804 12.21 22.76 -9.30
C ARG A 804 12.69 22.60 -7.87
N LEU A 805 13.67 21.72 -7.67
CA LEU A 805 14.43 21.56 -6.44
C LEU A 805 15.91 21.81 -6.74
N ASP A 806 16.62 22.39 -5.79
CA ASP A 806 18.07 22.56 -5.86
C ASP A 806 18.79 21.37 -5.20
N TYR A 807 19.73 20.79 -5.93
CA TYR A 807 20.52 19.61 -5.56
C TYR A 807 21.96 20.02 -5.25
N LEU A 808 22.52 19.50 -4.16
CA LEU A 808 23.96 19.44 -3.91
C LEU A 808 24.48 18.08 -4.37
N LEU A 809 25.46 18.09 -5.27
CA LEU A 809 26.12 16.91 -5.81
C LEU A 809 27.58 16.92 -5.39
N THR A 810 28.09 15.80 -4.88
CA THR A 810 29.52 15.66 -4.53
C THR A 810 30.09 14.39 -5.13
N ARG A 811 31.27 14.50 -5.73
CA ARG A 811 31.84 13.42 -6.54
C ARG A 811 33.16 12.89 -5.99
N ARG A 812 33.32 11.56 -6.05
CA ARG A 812 34.59 10.84 -5.85
C ARG A 812 34.83 9.90 -7.04
N PRO A 813 36.09 9.60 -7.38
CA PRO A 813 36.43 8.87 -8.61
C PRO A 813 36.18 7.36 -8.52
N GLY A 814 36.01 6.82 -7.30
CA GLY A 814 35.93 5.38 -7.00
C GLY A 814 36.90 4.98 -5.88
N GLY A 815 36.96 3.69 -5.57
CA GLY A 815 37.72 3.13 -4.45
C GLY A 815 36.93 3.12 -3.15
N GLU A 816 37.65 3.13 -2.02
CA GLU A 816 37.09 3.24 -0.67
C GLU A 816 36.77 4.70 -0.35
N SER A 817 35.48 5.02 -0.21
CA SER A 817 35.00 6.39 -0.07
C SER A 817 34.01 6.55 1.06
N LEU A 818 34.19 7.60 1.85
CA LEU A 818 33.24 8.01 2.89
C LEU A 818 32.70 9.40 2.56
N PHE A 819 31.39 9.50 2.33
CA PHE A 819 30.66 10.76 2.31
C PHE A 819 30.18 11.03 3.74
N THR A 820 30.65 12.12 4.35
CA THR A 820 30.23 12.50 5.70
C THR A 820 29.49 13.83 5.65
N SER A 821 28.30 13.88 6.26
CA SER A 821 27.54 15.13 6.37
C SER A 821 26.90 15.34 7.74
N ILE A 822 26.70 16.61 8.10
CA ILE A 822 25.90 17.06 9.25
C ILE A 822 24.67 17.78 8.71
N LEU A 823 23.48 17.30 9.07
CA LEU A 823 22.20 17.92 8.72
C LEU A 823 21.69 18.70 9.94
N GLU A 824 21.59 20.01 9.81
CA GLU A 824 21.18 20.93 10.86
C GLU A 824 19.86 21.62 10.46
N PRO A 825 18.71 21.12 10.96
CA PRO A 825 17.45 21.85 10.89
C PRO A 825 17.40 22.95 11.96
N PHE A 826 17.02 24.17 11.58
CA PHE A 826 16.85 25.27 12.54
C PHE A 826 15.75 26.26 12.13
N ALA A 827 15.08 26.87 13.10
CA ALA A 827 13.92 27.74 12.85
C ALA A 827 14.29 29.18 12.44
N LYS A 828 15.31 29.77 13.07
CA LYS A 828 15.77 31.15 12.81
C LYS A 828 17.30 31.22 12.87
N GLU A 829 17.83 30.86 14.03
CA GLU A 829 19.26 30.85 14.30
C GLU A 829 19.79 29.41 14.33
N ARG A 830 21.02 29.24 13.84
CA ARG A 830 21.74 27.97 13.89
C ARG A 830 21.98 27.54 15.34
N THR A 831 21.90 26.24 15.59
CA THR A 831 22.23 25.63 16.89
C THR A 831 23.70 25.21 16.97
N ILE A 832 24.30 24.90 15.82
CA ILE A 832 25.70 24.52 15.69
C ILE A 832 26.55 25.76 15.44
N LYS A 833 27.54 25.96 16.30
CA LYS A 833 28.52 27.03 16.19
C LYS A 833 29.65 26.65 15.24
N THR A 834 30.29 25.50 15.48
CA THR A 834 31.41 25.00 14.67
C THR A 834 31.35 23.49 14.50
N ILE A 835 31.83 23.02 13.36
CA ILE A 835 32.03 21.60 13.04
C ILE A 835 33.50 21.46 12.65
N ARG A 836 34.18 20.43 13.15
CA ARG A 836 35.59 20.17 12.88
C ARG A 836 35.86 18.67 12.81
N ARG A 837 36.68 18.24 11.85
CA ARG A 837 37.19 16.87 11.80
C ARG A 837 38.29 16.68 12.85
N LEU A 838 38.31 15.51 13.48
CA LEU A 838 39.34 15.11 14.43
C LEU A 838 40.26 14.08 13.76
N SER A 839 41.56 14.21 13.96
CA SER A 839 42.52 13.17 13.59
C SER A 839 42.30 11.93 14.47
N VAL A 840 42.27 10.76 13.83
CA VAL A 840 42.13 9.45 14.48
C VAL A 840 43.40 8.66 14.24
N THR A 841 43.96 8.10 15.31
CA THR A 841 45.13 7.22 15.25
C THR A 841 44.83 5.86 15.88
N HIS A 842 45.57 4.86 15.45
CA HIS A 842 45.67 3.55 16.10
C HIS A 842 47.14 3.23 16.29
N GLU A 843 47.55 2.95 17.53
CA GLU A 843 48.95 2.68 17.88
C GLU A 843 49.90 3.79 17.38
N GLY A 844 49.45 5.05 17.47
CA GLY A 844 50.20 6.23 17.02
C GLY A 844 50.22 6.47 15.51
N THR A 845 49.61 5.60 14.69
CA THR A 845 49.54 5.75 13.23
C THR A 845 48.19 6.32 12.81
N ALA A 846 48.16 7.29 11.90
CA ALA A 846 46.93 7.87 11.37
C ALA A 846 46.07 6.81 10.66
N VAL A 847 44.77 6.83 10.95
CA VAL A 847 43.79 5.90 10.39
C VAL A 847 43.09 6.54 9.19
N PRO A 848 42.88 5.82 8.07
CA PRO A 848 42.10 6.32 6.94
C PRO A 848 40.65 6.63 7.31
N GLU A 849 40.08 7.71 6.75
CA GLU A 849 38.68 8.12 7.02
C GLU A 849 37.65 7.01 6.73
N TRP A 850 37.94 6.15 5.75
CA TRP A 850 37.13 4.98 5.42
C TRP A 850 36.93 4.05 6.61
N GLU A 851 38.01 3.81 7.36
CA GLU A 851 38.04 2.90 8.49
C GLU A 851 37.38 3.52 9.72
N ALA A 852 37.79 4.73 10.10
CA ALA A 852 37.23 5.46 11.24
C ALA A 852 37.20 6.98 10.97
N MET A 853 36.07 7.60 11.31
CA MET A 853 35.86 9.04 11.16
C MET A 853 35.38 9.65 12.47
N ALA A 854 36.07 10.69 12.94
CA ALA A 854 35.71 11.43 14.13
C ALA A 854 35.43 12.91 13.85
N ILE A 855 34.37 13.43 14.47
CA ILE A 855 33.85 14.78 14.26
C ILE A 855 33.59 15.42 15.61
N GLU A 856 33.95 16.70 15.73
CA GLU A 856 33.61 17.54 16.85
C GLU A 856 32.59 18.59 16.44
N VAL A 857 31.49 18.68 17.19
CA VAL A 857 30.40 19.64 16.97
C VAL A 857 30.27 20.51 18.22
N ALA A 858 30.58 21.80 18.10
CA ALA A 858 30.35 22.76 19.18
C ALA A 858 29.02 23.48 18.95
N LEU A 859 28.14 23.46 19.94
CA LEU A 859 26.84 24.10 19.91
C LEU A 859 26.90 25.52 20.48
N GLN A 860 25.95 26.36 20.10
CA GLN A 860 25.84 27.74 20.58
C GLN A 860 25.65 27.83 22.11
N ASN A 861 25.04 26.82 22.73
CA ASN A 861 24.86 26.73 24.18
C ASN A 861 26.13 26.32 24.95
N GLY A 862 27.26 26.12 24.25
CA GLY A 862 28.54 25.72 24.82
C GLY A 862 28.71 24.21 25.03
N ARG A 863 27.72 23.37 24.68
CA ARG A 863 27.91 21.91 24.59
C ARG A 863 28.83 21.57 23.43
N LYS A 864 29.73 20.62 23.65
CA LYS A 864 30.64 20.08 22.65
C LYS A 864 30.45 18.58 22.55
N ASP A 865 30.08 18.13 21.35
CA ASP A 865 29.90 16.73 21.01
C ASP A 865 31.14 16.23 20.27
N THR A 866 31.63 15.04 20.62
CA THR A 866 32.62 14.28 19.85
C THR A 866 31.98 12.98 19.41
N ILE A 867 31.91 12.77 18.10
CA ILE A 867 31.25 11.63 17.47
C ILE A 867 32.31 10.84 16.72
N ILE A 868 32.31 9.52 16.85
CA ILE A 868 33.18 8.62 16.09
C ILE A 868 32.35 7.47 15.50
N CYS A 869 32.60 7.14 14.25
CA CYS A 869 32.04 5.99 13.56
C CYS A 869 33.17 5.18 12.91
N SER A 870 33.28 3.90 13.25
CA SER A 870 34.32 2.99 12.79
C SER A 870 33.75 1.67 12.28
N LEU A 871 34.43 1.03 11.33
CA LEU A 871 34.07 -0.29 10.81
C LEU A 871 34.60 -1.44 11.70
N GLU A 872 35.77 -1.27 12.33
CA GLU A 872 36.40 -2.31 13.15
C GLU A 872 36.09 -2.11 14.63
N SER A 873 35.07 -2.82 15.12
CA SER A 873 34.61 -2.69 16.50
C SER A 873 35.61 -3.17 17.57
N ASN A 874 36.59 -3.99 17.20
CA ASN A 874 37.55 -4.57 18.14
C ASN A 874 38.84 -3.75 18.28
N ARG A 875 38.99 -2.71 17.46
CA ARG A 875 40.20 -1.89 17.40
C ARG A 875 40.06 -0.66 18.29
N GLU A 876 41.14 -0.31 18.99
CA GLU A 876 41.19 0.91 19.78
C GLU A 876 41.64 2.09 18.91
N TYR A 877 40.90 3.18 18.99
CA TYR A 877 41.15 4.44 18.31
C TYR A 877 41.44 5.54 19.32
N GLN A 878 42.56 6.24 19.15
CA GLN A 878 42.88 7.45 19.89
C GLN A 878 42.53 8.68 19.05
N LEU A 879 41.80 9.61 19.64
CA LEU A 879 41.41 10.87 19.03
C LEU A 879 42.39 11.97 19.47
N GLU A 880 42.66 12.93 18.59
CA GLU A 880 43.55 14.07 18.88
C GLU A 880 43.16 14.91 20.11
N ASN A 881 41.90 14.84 20.56
CA ASN A 881 41.41 15.52 21.75
C ASN A 881 41.64 14.72 23.04
N GLY A 882 42.41 13.63 22.98
CA GLY A 882 42.79 12.79 24.11
C GLY A 882 41.71 11.80 24.55
N LEU A 883 40.64 11.60 23.78
CA LEU A 883 39.68 10.53 24.01
C LEU A 883 40.14 9.25 23.32
N SER A 884 39.82 8.09 23.90
CA SER A 884 40.06 6.77 23.32
C SER A 884 38.75 5.99 23.22
N PHE A 885 38.51 5.37 22.07
CA PHE A 885 37.27 4.66 21.74
C PHE A 885 37.56 3.31 21.12
N LYS A 886 36.75 2.31 21.45
CA LYS A 886 36.76 0.99 20.81
C LYS A 886 35.31 0.59 20.51
N GLY A 887 34.97 0.35 19.26
CA GLY A 887 33.60 -0.04 18.90
C GLY A 887 33.13 0.45 17.53
N PHE A 888 31.81 0.47 17.33
CA PHE A 888 31.19 0.92 16.08
C PHE A 888 30.85 2.42 16.09
N PHE A 889 30.07 2.87 17.07
CA PHE A 889 29.62 4.27 17.15
C PHE A 889 29.77 4.82 18.57
N GLY A 890 30.42 5.97 18.69
CA GLY A 890 30.63 6.66 19.97
C GLY A 890 30.16 8.11 19.91
N LEU A 891 29.55 8.59 20.99
CA LEU A 891 29.24 10.00 21.24
C LEU A 891 29.73 10.39 22.65
N THR A 892 30.53 11.43 22.74
CA THR A 892 30.79 12.13 24.01
C THR A 892 30.16 13.52 23.94
N SER A 893 29.36 13.90 24.92
CA SER A 893 28.75 15.23 25.03
C SER A 893 29.20 15.92 26.29
N MET A 894 29.96 17.00 26.15
CA MET A 894 30.48 17.80 27.27
C MET A 894 29.76 19.14 27.32
N SER A 895 29.05 19.41 28.42
CA SER A 895 28.40 20.70 28.64
C SER A 895 29.42 21.79 29.02
N SER A 896 29.01 23.06 28.90
CA SER A 896 29.79 24.21 29.38
C SER A 896 30.04 24.21 30.89
N LYS A 897 29.28 23.42 31.65
CA LYS A 897 29.40 23.27 33.11
C LYS A 897 30.22 22.05 33.54
N GLY A 898 30.85 21.35 32.59
CA GLY A 898 31.69 20.18 32.87
C GLY A 898 30.96 18.84 32.94
N ALA A 899 29.61 18.82 32.96
CA ALA A 899 28.86 17.56 32.89
C ALA A 899 29.16 16.84 31.57
N LYS A 900 29.50 15.55 31.66
CA LYS A 900 29.92 14.75 30.51
C LYS A 900 29.03 13.53 30.38
N VAL A 901 28.52 13.30 29.17
CA VAL A 901 27.87 12.05 28.79
C VAL A 901 28.78 11.30 27.83
N GLN A 902 28.94 10.01 28.03
CA GLN A 902 29.55 9.09 27.07
C GLN A 902 28.53 8.04 26.68
N TYR A 903 28.19 8.01 25.40
CA TYR A 903 27.36 7.00 24.76
C TYR A 903 28.23 6.19 23.79
N ALA A 904 28.04 4.88 23.75
CA ALA A 904 28.63 4.03 22.73
C ALA A 904 27.60 2.96 22.34
N HIS A 905 27.49 2.67 21.05
CA HIS A 905 26.74 1.55 20.52
C HIS A 905 27.71 0.56 19.91
N ASP A 906 27.61 -0.69 20.36
CA ASP A 906 28.55 -1.74 20.00
C ASP A 906 30.00 -1.33 20.24
N GLY A 907 30.25 -0.81 21.45
CA GLY A 907 31.52 -0.19 21.80
C GLY A 907 31.57 0.38 23.20
N THR A 908 32.73 0.95 23.53
CA THR A 908 33.03 1.58 24.81
C THR A 908 33.99 2.76 24.64
N TRP A 909 33.90 3.71 25.57
CA TRP A 909 34.90 4.75 25.75
C TRP A 909 35.91 4.32 26.81
N LEU A 910 37.20 4.46 26.49
CA LEU A 910 38.29 4.06 27.38
C LEU A 910 38.70 5.26 28.27
N GLN A 911 38.98 4.99 29.55
CA GLN A 911 39.49 6.01 30.48
C GLN A 911 41.01 6.13 30.31
N ASN A 912 41.49 7.38 30.25
CA ASN A 912 42.92 7.71 30.12
C ASN A 912 43.56 8.12 31.46
N ASP A 913 42.92 7.83 32.61
CA ASP A 913 43.53 8.03 33.92
C ASP A 913 44.26 6.75 34.36
N GLY A 914 45.49 6.86 34.85
CA GLY A 914 46.28 5.71 35.31
C GLY A 914 45.70 4.95 36.51
N SER A 915 44.43 5.14 36.87
CA SER A 915 43.71 4.37 37.87
C SER A 915 43.24 3.04 37.30
N LYS A 916 43.89 1.96 37.74
CA LYS A 916 43.43 0.57 37.58
C LYS A 916 42.14 0.30 38.38
N GLN A 917 41.07 1.07 38.17
CA GLN A 917 39.74 0.59 38.49
C GLN A 917 39.13 0.02 37.23
N GLU A 918 39.26 -1.30 37.08
CA GLU A 918 38.40 -2.09 36.19
C GLU A 918 36.95 -1.89 36.66
N SER A 919 36.31 -0.83 36.19
CA SER A 919 34.86 -0.74 36.16
C SER A 919 34.40 -2.00 35.43
N LYS A 920 33.60 -2.86 36.09
CA LYS A 920 32.95 -4.02 35.45
C LYS A 920 32.30 -3.54 34.16
N SER A 921 32.95 -3.75 33.02
CA SER A 921 32.45 -3.27 31.74
C SER A 921 31.23 -4.11 31.41
N GLU A 922 30.07 -3.47 31.27
CA GLU A 922 28.92 -4.13 30.66
C GLU A 922 29.33 -4.63 29.27
N ALA A 923 28.69 -5.69 28.77
CA ALA A 923 29.00 -6.22 27.44
C ALA A 923 28.69 -5.18 26.36
N GLU A 924 29.58 -5.01 25.39
CA GLU A 924 29.40 -4.12 24.21
C GLU A 924 28.44 -4.76 23.19
N ARG A 925 28.46 -6.08 23.10
CA ARG A 925 27.55 -6.91 22.31
C ARG A 925 27.38 -8.27 22.95
N LEU A 926 26.26 -8.91 22.65
CA LEU A 926 26.04 -10.32 22.96
C LEU A 926 26.05 -11.15 21.68
N VAL A 927 26.66 -12.32 21.74
CA VAL A 927 26.72 -13.28 20.64
C VAL A 927 26.24 -14.65 21.11
N GLY A 928 25.79 -15.46 20.17
CA GLY A 928 25.39 -16.83 20.46
C GLY A 928 24.74 -17.52 19.28
N LYS A 929 23.99 -18.58 19.58
CA LYS A 929 23.29 -19.41 18.61
C LYS A 929 21.79 -19.40 18.82
N VAL A 930 21.02 -19.37 17.73
CA VAL A 930 19.57 -19.60 17.77
C VAL A 930 19.31 -21.03 18.24
N ALA A 931 18.63 -21.20 19.37
CA ALA A 931 18.28 -22.52 19.91
C ALA A 931 16.95 -23.05 19.34
N GLY A 932 16.02 -22.15 19.02
CA GLY A 932 14.68 -22.47 18.55
C GLY A 932 13.88 -21.20 18.28
N PHE A 933 12.73 -21.34 17.63
CA PHE A 933 11.83 -20.23 17.32
C PHE A 933 10.43 -20.75 17.01
N THR A 934 9.43 -19.88 17.05
CA THR A 934 8.05 -20.22 16.68
C THR A 934 7.95 -20.61 15.20
N THR A 935 7.42 -21.79 14.94
CA THR A 935 7.12 -22.30 13.58
C THR A 935 5.63 -22.18 13.28
N GLY A 936 5.28 -22.02 12.01
CA GLY A 936 3.91 -21.82 11.55
C GLY A 936 3.33 -20.45 11.92
N TRP A 937 2.04 -20.28 11.64
CA TRP A 937 1.32 -19.02 11.90
C TRP A 937 1.06 -18.85 13.41
N SER A 938 1.55 -17.75 14.00
CA SER A 938 1.27 -17.38 15.38
C SER A 938 1.09 -15.87 15.56
N LEU A 939 0.20 -15.48 16.48
CA LEU A 939 0.03 -14.09 16.93
C LEU A 939 1.06 -13.67 18.00
N ASP A 940 1.69 -14.64 18.66
CA ASP A 940 2.79 -14.45 19.63
C ASP A 940 3.98 -15.32 19.20
N ASN A 941 5.02 -14.68 18.69
CA ASN A 941 6.21 -15.32 18.16
C ASN A 941 7.35 -15.16 19.15
N ARG A 942 8.14 -16.23 19.30
CA ARG A 942 9.21 -16.33 20.29
C ARG A 942 10.50 -16.75 19.60
N LEU A 943 11.61 -16.22 20.11
CA LEU A 943 12.95 -16.60 19.72
C LEU A 943 13.68 -17.15 20.94
N GLU A 944 14.32 -18.30 20.78
CA GLU A 944 15.14 -18.92 21.81
C GLU A 944 16.61 -18.73 21.46
N LEU A 945 17.35 -18.14 22.39
CA LEU A 945 18.72 -17.69 22.21
C LEU A 945 19.61 -18.41 23.21
N LYS A 946 20.68 -19.04 22.73
CA LYS A 946 21.74 -19.58 23.57
C LYS A 946 22.96 -18.67 23.45
N PHE A 947 23.20 -17.88 24.49
CA PHE A 947 24.31 -16.94 24.52
C PHE A 947 25.65 -17.61 24.83
N GLU A 948 26.72 -17.08 24.24
CA GLU A 948 28.10 -17.50 24.49
C GLU A 948 28.80 -16.58 25.51
N ASN A 949 28.40 -15.30 25.60
CA ASN A 949 29.10 -14.27 26.39
C ASN A 949 28.17 -13.41 27.26
N MET A 950 27.12 -13.99 27.87
CA MET A 950 26.12 -13.27 28.69
C MET A 950 26.44 -13.22 30.19
N ALA A 951 27.62 -13.66 30.63
CA ALA A 951 27.93 -13.75 32.05
C ALA A 951 27.73 -12.39 32.75
N SER A 952 26.80 -12.34 33.72
CA SER A 952 26.43 -11.14 34.50
C SER A 952 25.67 -10.02 33.75
N PHE A 953 25.16 -10.25 32.53
CA PHE A 953 24.30 -9.28 31.84
C PHE A 953 22.84 -9.34 32.34
N ASP A 954 22.23 -8.19 32.63
CA ASP A 954 20.80 -8.11 32.95
C ASP A 954 19.95 -8.23 31.68
N VAL A 955 19.39 -9.42 31.45
CA VAL A 955 18.56 -9.71 30.27
C VAL A 955 17.38 -8.77 30.09
N LYS A 956 16.90 -8.09 31.15
CA LYS A 956 15.81 -7.11 31.02
C LYS A 956 16.19 -5.93 30.12
N LYS A 957 17.50 -5.63 30.01
CA LYS A 957 18.04 -4.62 29.09
C LYS A 957 17.93 -5.01 27.61
N LEU A 958 17.57 -6.26 27.29
CA LEU A 958 17.32 -6.69 25.91
C LEU A 958 16.02 -6.13 25.33
N VAL A 959 15.08 -5.65 26.15
CA VAL A 959 13.81 -5.12 25.62
C VAL A 959 14.07 -3.86 24.79
N GLY A 960 13.63 -3.89 23.53
CA GLY A 960 13.91 -2.84 22.55
C GLY A 960 15.20 -3.06 21.74
N ALA A 961 16.10 -3.95 22.18
CA ALA A 961 17.27 -4.34 21.40
C ALA A 961 16.87 -5.20 20.19
N THR A 962 17.74 -5.24 19.18
CA THR A 962 17.51 -6.01 17.95
C THR A 962 18.49 -7.18 17.89
N VAL A 963 17.95 -8.37 17.63
CA VAL A 963 18.74 -9.57 17.32
C VAL A 963 18.98 -9.63 15.82
N TYR A 964 20.25 -9.73 15.43
CA TYR A 964 20.67 -9.90 14.05
C TYR A 964 21.18 -11.32 13.86
N VAL A 965 20.40 -12.15 13.16
CA VAL A 965 20.79 -13.54 12.86
C VAL A 965 21.52 -13.57 11.53
N ASP A 966 22.65 -14.29 11.49
CA ASP A 966 23.36 -14.57 10.24
C ASP A 966 22.59 -15.64 9.45
N ASN A 967 21.87 -15.20 8.42
CA ASN A 967 21.02 -16.05 7.60
C ASN A 967 21.54 -16.29 6.17
N HIS A 968 22.81 -15.99 5.91
CA HIS A 968 23.43 -16.19 4.60
C HIS A 968 23.41 -17.67 4.13
N SER A 969 23.27 -18.63 5.06
CA SER A 969 23.19 -20.07 4.76
C SER A 969 21.79 -20.56 4.34
N VAL A 970 20.72 -19.79 4.54
CA VAL A 970 19.34 -20.19 4.19
C VAL A 970 19.05 -19.95 2.70
N SER A 971 19.76 -19.02 2.07
CA SER A 971 19.55 -18.65 0.67
C SER A 971 20.42 -19.49 -0.27
N SER A 972 19.89 -20.62 -0.74
CA SER A 972 20.43 -21.32 -1.91
C SER A 972 19.62 -20.93 -3.15
N SER A 973 20.32 -20.48 -4.20
CA SER A 973 19.91 -20.39 -5.62
C SER A 973 19.41 -19.08 -6.26
N ASN A 974 19.25 -17.94 -5.57
CA ASN A 974 19.16 -16.62 -6.23
C ASN A 974 19.44 -15.49 -5.23
N SER A 975 20.58 -14.80 -5.36
CA SER A 975 21.05 -13.73 -4.45
C SER A 975 20.09 -12.52 -4.34
N ALA A 976 19.17 -12.37 -5.29
CA ALA A 976 18.13 -11.34 -5.35
C ALA A 976 17.02 -11.42 -4.26
N ALA A 977 16.85 -12.57 -3.60
CA ALA A 977 15.68 -12.83 -2.73
C ALA A 977 16.03 -12.94 -1.23
N VAL A 978 17.25 -12.57 -0.83
CA VAL A 978 17.69 -12.66 0.58
C VAL A 978 16.98 -11.59 1.40
N ARG A 979 16.04 -12.01 2.26
CA ARG A 979 15.46 -11.15 3.29
C ARG A 979 16.43 -11.07 4.47
N ASN A 980 16.52 -9.93 5.14
CA ASN A 980 17.32 -9.80 6.35
C ASN A 980 16.63 -10.51 7.54
N ALA A 981 17.43 -10.95 8.52
CA ALA A 981 16.95 -11.61 9.74
C ALA A 981 17.22 -10.76 11.00
N ALA A 982 16.67 -9.55 11.02
CA ALA A 982 16.75 -8.61 12.13
C ALA A 982 15.41 -8.47 12.86
N TYR A 983 15.39 -8.74 14.17
CA TYR A 983 14.17 -8.82 14.98
C TYR A 983 14.28 -8.03 16.29
N THR A 984 13.32 -7.13 16.54
CA THR A 984 13.26 -6.36 17.80
C THR A 984 12.61 -7.18 18.92
N ILE A 985 13.30 -7.26 20.05
CA ILE A 985 12.82 -7.92 21.27
C ILE A 985 11.74 -7.07 21.94
N LYS A 986 10.54 -7.63 22.14
CA LYS A 986 9.41 -6.95 22.80
C LYS A 986 9.36 -7.22 24.30
N SER A 987 9.74 -8.42 24.72
CA SER A 987 9.85 -8.78 26.14
C SER A 987 10.76 -10.01 26.33
N VAL A 988 11.27 -10.19 27.55
CA VAL A 988 11.94 -11.42 27.96
C VAL A 988 10.92 -12.31 28.68
N ILE A 989 10.77 -13.55 28.21
CA ILE A 989 9.81 -14.52 28.74
C ILE A 989 10.45 -15.36 29.85
N LYS A 990 11.67 -15.87 29.59
CA LYS A 990 12.35 -16.82 30.47
C LYS A 990 13.86 -16.72 30.30
N GLN A 991 14.60 -16.97 31.38
CA GLN A 991 16.06 -17.15 31.38
C GLN A 991 16.44 -18.37 32.22
N GLU A 992 17.28 -19.25 31.66
CA GLU A 992 17.90 -20.40 32.33
C GLU A 992 19.38 -20.45 31.95
N GLY A 993 20.26 -19.97 32.84
CA GLY A 993 21.68 -19.83 32.52
C GLY A 993 21.91 -18.91 31.32
N SER A 994 22.52 -19.43 30.25
CA SER A 994 22.73 -18.71 28.98
C SER A 994 21.61 -18.92 27.95
N HIS A 995 20.57 -19.70 28.27
CA HIS A 995 19.38 -19.86 27.43
C HIS A 995 18.35 -18.79 27.80
N VAL A 996 17.91 -18.01 26.82
CA VAL A 996 16.91 -16.95 27.01
C VAL A 996 15.83 -17.10 25.95
N VAL A 997 14.57 -17.00 26.38
CA VAL A 997 13.42 -16.96 25.49
C VAL A 997 12.85 -15.56 25.48
N VAL A 998 12.74 -14.96 24.30
CA VAL A 998 12.22 -13.60 24.10
C VAL A 998 10.96 -13.62 23.25
N SER A 999 10.02 -12.69 23.50
CA SER A 999 8.88 -12.45 22.63
C SER A 999 9.23 -11.40 21.58
N LEU A 1000 8.80 -11.65 20.34
CA LEU A 1000 8.82 -10.70 19.22
C LEU A 1000 7.41 -10.16 18.90
N GLY A 1001 6.41 -10.53 19.71
CA GLY A 1001 5.00 -10.20 19.48
C GLY A 1001 4.47 -10.83 18.18
N ASN A 1002 3.80 -10.02 17.36
CA ASN A 1002 3.17 -10.48 16.11
C ASN A 1002 4.12 -10.54 14.89
N THR A 1003 5.43 -10.47 15.10
CA THR A 1003 6.43 -10.54 14.01
C THR A 1003 6.75 -12.00 13.70
N THR A 1004 6.44 -12.45 12.48
CA THR A 1004 6.70 -13.83 12.04
C THR A 1004 8.12 -14.01 11.48
N PHE A 1005 8.62 -15.24 11.54
CA PHE A 1005 9.85 -15.69 10.86
C PHE A 1005 9.60 -16.27 9.47
N ILE A 1006 8.33 -16.40 9.06
CA ILE A 1006 7.96 -17.03 7.79
C ILE A 1006 8.39 -16.13 6.63
N GLN A 1007 9.31 -16.63 5.81
CA GLN A 1007 9.70 -16.03 4.54
C GLN A 1007 8.64 -16.34 3.47
N GLN A 1008 8.28 -17.60 3.34
CA GLN A 1008 7.40 -18.10 2.29
C GLN A 1008 6.69 -19.37 2.76
N GLN A 1009 5.55 -19.70 2.16
CA GLN A 1009 4.89 -20.98 2.25
C GLN A 1009 4.74 -21.59 0.85
N ILE A 1010 5.15 -22.86 0.69
CA ILE A 1010 5.00 -23.63 -0.56
C ILE A 1010 4.23 -24.91 -0.21
N GLY A 1011 2.98 -24.99 -0.66
CA GLY A 1011 2.04 -26.03 -0.18
C GLY A 1011 1.88 -25.93 1.34
N ASP A 1012 2.09 -27.04 2.04
CA ASP A 1012 2.04 -27.08 3.52
C ASP A 1012 3.38 -26.77 4.19
N ARG A 1013 4.45 -26.53 3.41
CA ARG A 1013 5.80 -26.30 3.93
C ARG A 1013 6.07 -24.82 4.11
N PHE A 1014 6.49 -24.43 5.32
CA PHE A 1014 7.03 -23.11 5.60
C PHE A 1014 8.53 -23.03 5.37
N ILE A 1015 8.97 -21.93 4.78
CA ILE A 1015 10.36 -21.49 4.67
C ILE A 1015 10.51 -20.29 5.61
N TYR A 1016 11.57 -20.28 6.40
CA TYR A 1016 11.82 -19.27 7.43
C TYR A 1016 13.07 -18.47 7.12
N ASP A 1017 13.08 -17.20 7.55
CA ASP A 1017 14.26 -16.33 7.43
C ASP A 1017 15.43 -16.81 8.32
N ILE A 1018 15.18 -17.70 9.28
CA ILE A 1018 16.16 -18.22 10.25
C ILE A 1018 16.06 -19.74 10.45
N GLN A 1019 17.11 -20.34 11.01
CA GLN A 1019 17.22 -21.75 11.39
C GLN A 1019 17.93 -21.90 12.75
N ALA A 1020 17.62 -22.98 13.48
CA ALA A 1020 18.35 -23.32 14.69
C ALA A 1020 19.83 -23.61 14.38
N GLY A 1021 20.72 -23.20 15.28
CA GLY A 1021 22.18 -23.31 15.13
C GLY A 1021 22.85 -22.13 14.41
N GLN A 1022 22.08 -21.20 13.84
CA GLN A 1022 22.64 -19.98 13.24
C GLN A 1022 23.20 -19.04 14.30
N SER A 1023 24.30 -18.36 13.96
CA SER A 1023 24.89 -17.32 14.80
C SER A 1023 23.99 -16.10 14.85
N PHE A 1024 23.97 -15.41 15.99
CA PHE A 1024 23.38 -14.09 16.09
C PHE A 1024 24.32 -13.12 16.81
N VAL A 1025 24.09 -11.84 16.60
CA VAL A 1025 24.66 -10.75 17.39
C VAL A 1025 23.55 -9.81 17.88
N ILE A 1026 23.70 -9.30 19.09
CA ILE A 1026 22.91 -8.22 19.67
C ILE A 1026 23.89 -7.11 20.04
N PRO A 1027 24.08 -6.09 19.18
CA PRO A 1027 24.78 -4.87 19.52
C PRO A 1027 24.09 -4.17 20.71
N LEU A 1028 24.86 -3.73 21.70
CA LEU A 1028 24.34 -3.08 22.90
C LEU A 1028 24.81 -1.63 22.99
N SER A 1029 23.97 -0.81 23.60
CA SER A 1029 24.30 0.58 23.91
C SER A 1029 24.73 0.72 25.37
N GLN A 1030 25.79 1.48 25.59
CA GLN A 1030 26.25 1.90 26.90
C GLN A 1030 26.15 3.41 27.02
N ALA A 1031 25.69 3.91 28.16
CA ALA A 1031 25.69 5.33 28.46
C ALA A 1031 26.16 5.58 29.90
N ARG A 1032 27.09 6.52 30.07
CA ARG A 1032 27.62 6.96 31.38
C ARG A 1032 27.49 8.47 31.49
N GLN A 1033 27.07 8.94 32.65
CA GLN A 1033 27.06 10.35 33.01
C GLN A 1033 28.09 10.59 34.12
N PHE A 1034 28.88 11.65 33.98
CA PHE A 1034 29.92 12.07 34.93
C PHE A 1034 29.61 13.45 35.48
#